data_AF-A0AAP0MQQ7-F1
#
_entry.id   AF-A0AAP0MQQ7-F1
#
_cell.length_a   1.000
_cell.length_b   1.000
_cell.length_c   1.000
_cell.angle_alpha   90.00
_cell.angle_beta   90.00
_cell.angle_gamma   90.00
#
_symmetry.space_group_name_H-M   'P 1'
#
loop_
_entity.id
_entity.type
_entity.pdbx_description
1 polymer ?
#
loop_
_entity_poly.entity_id
_entity_poly.type
_entity_poly.pdbx_seq_one_letter_code
_entity_poly.pdbx_strand_id
1 'polypeptide(L)'
;MEDIEDLLAGSGGGGAPPGFRLPINAVGVNPKYNKNKPRLHDNHLSKTGSLSPKIPGTETIYMKTFGCSHNQSDSEYMAGQLSAFGYALTDNSEEADIWLINTCTVKSPSQSAMDTLIAKCKSAKKPLVVAGCVPQGSRDLKELEGVSIVGVQQIDRVVEVVEETLKGHEVRLLHRKKLPALDLPKVRRNKFVEILPINVGCLGACTYCKTKHARGHLGSYTVESLVGRVRTVIADGVKEVWLSSEDTGAYGRDIGVNLPILLNAIVAELPPDGSTMLRIGMTNPPFILEHLKEIAEVLRHPCVYSFLHVPVQSGSDAVLSAMNREYTLSDFRTVVDTLIELVPGMQIATDIICGFPGETDEDFNQTVNLIKEYKFPQVHISQFYPRPGIQFLNLDSTELLSLLFSNYKFTVMLISILVKLHYFSLDDQRNVLFGMTKQFHLYLVTIAALKVCSSSSGNPNYDNLFISLSIALWNDSSGTPAARMKKVPSAVVKKRSRELTSVFEAFTPYLGMEGRVERIWITEIAADGIHLVGHTKGYVQVLVPSTGNMLGTSALVKITSVGRWSVFGEVIKILNQVDDKIASNRRISSQVRQDKCSSCSSQNESSACSNEPDPSACGLECCEGKITLEEGQVSWIDRFAEDINSQNVIGWLLRKRKNQLKGVENDVALGSKKKQEWMGGNMGEWGVVDRALLGGMLVSFLIILALLIHLGFRTLSTK
;
A
#
# COMPACT_ATOMS: atom_id res chain seq x y z
N MET A 1 20.19 -3.45 0.98
CA MET A 1 19.51 -2.63 -0.05
C MET A 1 18.20 -2.27 0.61
N GLU A 2 18.30 -1.25 1.46
CA GLU A 2 17.23 -0.73 2.30
C GLU A 2 16.37 0.17 1.40
N ASP A 3 15.07 -0.08 1.38
CA ASP A 3 14.12 0.71 0.59
C ASP A 3 14.21 2.18 1.06
N ILE A 4 14.57 3.06 0.13
CA ILE A 4 14.83 4.50 0.34
C ILE A 4 13.60 5.29 0.84
N GLU A 5 12.45 4.65 1.04
CA GLU A 5 11.24 5.28 1.59
C GLU A 5 11.02 5.03 3.10
N ASP A 6 11.79 4.15 3.75
CA ASP A 6 11.48 3.69 5.12
C ASP A 6 12.28 4.35 6.26
N LEU A 7 13.05 5.41 5.99
CA LEU A 7 13.92 6.10 6.95
C LEU A 7 13.58 7.59 7.20
N LEU A 8 12.39 8.08 6.84
CA LEU A 8 12.06 9.50 6.95
C LEU A 8 10.96 9.83 7.99
N ALA A 9 11.23 10.92 8.70
CA ALA A 9 10.42 11.70 9.65
C ALA A 9 10.41 11.23 11.11
N GLY A 10 11.20 11.95 11.91
CA GLY A 10 10.99 12.15 13.33
C GLY A 10 10.70 13.63 13.65
N SER A 11 10.03 13.82 14.79
CA SER A 11 9.75 15.08 15.49
C SER A 11 8.55 15.93 15.03
N GLY A 12 7.62 16.15 15.97
CA GLY A 12 6.57 17.16 15.86
C GLY A 12 5.29 16.84 16.65
N GLY A 13 5.38 16.77 17.99
CA GLY A 13 4.21 16.59 18.86
C GLY A 13 3.39 17.88 18.99
N GLY A 14 2.08 17.78 18.79
CA GLY A 14 1.11 18.86 19.05
C GLY A 14 -0.26 18.26 19.37
N GLY A 15 -0.71 18.42 20.62
CA GLY A 15 -1.95 17.86 21.13
C GLY A 15 -3.22 18.52 20.57
N ALA A 16 -4.30 17.74 20.51
CA ALA A 16 -5.62 18.18 20.06
C ALA A 16 -6.63 18.30 21.24
N PRO A 17 -7.69 19.14 21.12
CA PRO A 17 -8.67 19.41 22.17
C PRO A 17 -9.87 18.44 22.16
N PRO A 18 -10.71 18.40 23.21
CA PRO A 18 -11.60 17.27 23.48
C PRO A 18 -13.00 17.38 22.84
N GLY A 19 -13.54 16.22 22.43
CA GLY A 19 -14.98 15.94 22.54
C GLY A 19 -15.62 15.25 21.34
N PHE A 20 -15.79 13.92 21.41
CA PHE A 20 -17.04 13.17 21.12
C PHE A 20 -16.76 11.65 21.30
N ARG A 21 -17.50 10.96 22.18
CA ARG A 21 -17.38 9.49 22.38
C ARG A 21 -18.44 8.76 21.55
N LEU A 22 -18.01 7.78 20.75
CA LEU A 22 -18.89 6.86 20.03
C LEU A 22 -19.18 5.59 20.88
N PRO A 23 -20.38 4.99 20.76
CA PRO A 23 -20.75 3.80 21.52
C PRO A 23 -20.13 2.51 20.95
N ILE A 24 -19.62 1.66 21.83
CA ILE A 24 -19.00 0.35 21.53
C ILE A 24 -20.10 -0.71 21.42
N ASN A 25 -20.20 -1.39 20.28
CA ASN A 25 -21.04 -2.60 20.12
C ASN A 25 -20.15 -3.87 20.01
N ALA A 26 -20.63 -4.94 20.64
CA ALA A 26 -19.90 -6.16 20.96
C ALA A 26 -19.20 -6.86 19.77
N VAL A 27 -17.93 -7.22 19.98
CA VAL A 27 -17.09 -8.05 19.10
C VAL A 27 -16.77 -9.37 19.79
N GLY A 28 -16.56 -10.42 19.01
CA GLY A 28 -16.08 -11.71 19.51
C GLY A 28 -14.71 -11.56 20.18
N VAL A 29 -14.70 -11.48 21.50
CA VAL A 29 -13.51 -11.53 22.35
C VAL A 29 -13.16 -12.99 22.58
N ASN A 30 -11.88 -13.36 22.44
CA ASN A 30 -11.40 -14.67 22.85
C ASN A 30 -10.58 -14.53 24.14
N PRO A 31 -11.19 -14.66 25.34
CA PRO A 31 -10.47 -14.50 26.59
C PRO A 31 -9.53 -15.69 26.84
N LYS A 32 -8.25 -15.43 27.12
CA LYS A 32 -7.31 -16.47 27.57
C LYS A 32 -7.56 -16.80 29.05
N TYR A 33 -8.24 -17.90 29.32
CA TYR A 33 -8.44 -18.42 30.69
C TYR A 33 -7.31 -19.39 31.07
N ASN A 34 -6.43 -19.01 31.99
CA ASN A 34 -5.35 -19.89 32.47
C ASN A 34 -5.85 -20.75 33.65
N LYS A 35 -6.29 -21.98 33.38
CA LYS A 35 -6.57 -22.99 34.42
C LYS A 35 -5.26 -23.63 34.87
N ASN A 36 -4.62 -23.05 35.88
CA ASN A 36 -3.84 -23.75 36.92
C ASN A 36 -3.13 -22.74 37.83
N LYS A 37 -3.67 -22.51 39.02
CA LYS A 37 -2.93 -21.98 40.17
C LYS A 37 -3.33 -22.76 41.42
N PRO A 38 -2.41 -23.50 42.08
CA PRO A 38 -2.64 -23.95 43.44
C PRO A 38 -2.58 -22.75 44.38
N ARG A 39 -3.45 -22.73 45.40
CA ARG A 39 -3.40 -21.78 46.51
C ARG A 39 -2.17 -22.11 47.36
N LEU A 40 -1.25 -21.17 47.52
CA LEU A 40 -0.24 -21.20 48.57
C LEU A 40 -0.18 -19.84 49.25
N HIS A 41 -0.20 -19.91 50.58
CA HIS A 41 -0.14 -18.80 51.52
C HIS A 41 1.29 -18.25 51.67
N ASP A 42 1.33 -16.96 52.01
CA ASP A 42 2.32 -16.19 52.76
C ASP A 42 3.65 -15.70 52.14
N ASN A 43 3.73 -14.36 52.17
CA ASN A 43 4.84 -13.50 52.60
C ASN A 43 6.16 -13.54 51.83
N HIS A 44 6.24 -12.68 50.81
CA HIS A 44 7.41 -11.83 50.59
C HIS A 44 7.01 -10.51 49.92
N LEU A 45 7.03 -9.42 50.70
CA LEU A 45 7.05 -8.05 50.15
C LEU A 45 8.34 -7.89 49.33
N SER A 46 8.20 -7.87 48.01
CA SER A 46 9.18 -7.28 47.12
C SER A 46 8.49 -6.12 46.40
N LYS A 47 9.16 -4.96 46.44
CA LYS A 47 8.70 -3.67 45.91
C LYS A 47 8.15 -3.83 44.49
N THR A 48 6.83 -3.86 44.35
CA THR A 48 6.16 -3.64 43.08
C THR A 48 6.24 -2.15 42.77
N GLY A 49 6.80 -1.82 41.61
CA GLY A 49 6.72 -0.48 41.04
C GLY A 49 5.26 -0.03 41.00
N SER A 50 5.02 1.20 41.44
CA SER A 50 3.73 1.88 41.46
C SER A 50 3.01 1.75 40.10
N LEU A 51 2.07 0.81 39.99
CA LEU A 51 1.02 0.82 38.98
C LEU A 51 -0.08 1.77 39.48
N SER A 52 0.17 3.08 39.35
CA SER A 52 -0.93 4.04 39.38
C SER A 52 -1.92 3.66 38.27
N PRO A 53 -3.23 3.69 38.51
CA PRO A 53 -4.22 3.43 37.46
C PRO A 53 -3.97 4.41 36.31
N LYS A 54 -3.47 3.90 35.18
CA LYS A 54 -3.34 4.68 33.96
C LYS A 54 -4.75 5.01 33.48
N ILE A 55 -5.00 6.29 33.21
CA ILE A 55 -6.28 6.74 32.69
C ILE A 55 -6.36 6.20 31.25
N PRO A 56 -7.39 5.42 30.88
CA PRO A 56 -7.50 4.91 29.51
C PRO A 56 -7.41 6.02 28.48
N GLY A 57 -6.59 5.83 27.45
CA GLY A 57 -6.34 6.83 26.42
C GLY A 57 -5.15 7.74 26.72
N THR A 58 -4.41 7.55 27.82
CA THR A 58 -3.17 8.31 28.11
C THR A 58 -1.90 7.56 27.73
N GLU A 59 -2.04 6.32 27.27
CA GLU A 59 -0.96 5.48 26.80
C GLU A 59 -0.31 6.03 25.52
N THR A 60 0.96 5.70 25.35
CA THR A 60 1.76 6.10 24.19
C THR A 60 1.78 4.99 23.14
N ILE A 61 1.58 5.35 21.87
CA ILE A 61 1.51 4.41 20.75
C ILE A 61 2.69 4.64 19.82
N TYR A 62 3.49 3.59 19.60
CA TYR A 62 4.48 3.57 18.53
C TYR A 62 3.83 3.05 17.26
N MET A 63 3.78 3.87 16.21
CA MET A 63 3.20 3.49 14.93
C MET A 63 4.29 3.35 13.87
N LYS A 64 4.42 2.15 13.28
CA LYS A 64 5.30 1.92 12.13
C LYS A 64 4.47 1.52 10.92
N THR A 65 4.67 2.21 9.81
CA THR A 65 3.99 1.94 8.55
C THR A 65 4.98 1.46 7.51
N PHE A 66 4.58 0.46 6.74
CA PHE A 66 5.33 -0.05 5.59
C PHE A 66 4.50 0.05 4.31
N GLY A 67 5.15 0.28 3.17
CA GLY A 67 4.55 0.14 1.84
C GLY A 67 4.02 1.43 1.23
N CYS A 68 2.96 1.31 0.42
CA CYS A 68 2.53 2.34 -0.52
C CYS A 68 1.80 3.52 0.14
N SER A 69 1.58 4.58 -0.66
CA SER A 69 0.81 5.77 -0.27
C SER A 69 -0.59 5.45 0.28
N HIS A 70 -1.32 4.47 -0.28
CA HIS A 70 -2.60 4.04 0.29
C HIS A 70 -2.43 3.54 1.73
N ASN A 71 -1.41 2.71 1.98
CA ASN A 71 -1.14 2.21 3.33
C ASN A 71 -0.69 3.33 4.28
N GLN A 72 0.03 4.33 3.77
CA GLN A 72 0.36 5.54 4.53
C GLN A 72 -0.91 6.32 4.91
N SER A 73 -1.85 6.53 3.98
CA SER A 73 -3.13 7.17 4.28
C SER A 73 -3.94 6.39 5.32
N ASP A 74 -3.95 5.05 5.25
CA ASP A 74 -4.63 4.22 6.26
C ASP A 74 -4.04 4.47 7.66
N SER A 75 -2.71 4.59 7.76
CA SER A 75 -2.04 4.95 9.02
C SER A 75 -2.37 6.36 9.50
N GLU A 76 -2.48 7.34 8.60
CA GLU A 76 -2.85 8.71 8.97
C GLU A 76 -4.28 8.79 9.54
N TYR A 77 -5.22 8.02 8.99
CA TYR A 77 -6.57 7.88 9.55
C TYR A 77 -6.57 7.15 10.89
N MET A 78 -5.77 6.09 11.03
CA MET A 78 -5.65 5.39 12.32
C MET A 78 -5.04 6.31 13.39
N ALA A 79 -3.98 7.04 13.04
CA ALA A 79 -3.31 8.02 13.89
C ALA A 79 -4.26 9.13 14.33
N GLY A 80 -5.08 9.65 13.41
CA GLY A 80 -6.06 10.68 13.72
C GLY A 80 -7.14 10.21 14.68
N GLN A 81 -7.69 9.01 14.48
CA GLN A 81 -8.68 8.45 15.40
C GLN A 81 -8.11 8.20 16.80
N LEU A 82 -6.89 7.65 16.88
CA LEU A 82 -6.22 7.40 18.16
C LEU A 82 -5.91 8.72 18.89
N SER A 83 -5.43 9.73 18.16
CA SER A 83 -5.15 11.06 18.73
C SER A 83 -6.44 11.76 19.19
N ALA A 84 -7.52 11.67 18.41
CA ALA A 84 -8.83 12.22 18.78
C ALA A 84 -9.44 11.53 20.02
N PHE A 85 -9.11 10.27 20.24
CA PHE A 85 -9.51 9.54 21.45
C PHE A 85 -8.71 9.96 22.69
N GLY A 86 -7.45 10.38 22.52
CA GLY A 86 -6.59 10.91 23.57
C GLY A 86 -5.15 10.37 23.57
N TYR A 87 -4.86 9.34 22.78
CA TYR A 87 -3.55 8.68 22.79
C TYR A 87 -2.45 9.59 22.23
N ALA A 88 -1.26 9.49 22.81
CA ALA A 88 -0.07 10.16 22.32
C ALA A 88 0.71 9.26 21.36
N LEU A 89 1.04 9.76 20.17
CA LEU A 89 1.90 9.05 19.21
C LEU A 89 3.37 9.34 19.52
N THR A 90 4.23 8.33 19.40
CA THR A 90 5.68 8.46 19.61
C THR A 90 6.47 7.74 18.51
N ASP A 91 7.60 8.33 18.13
CA ASP A 91 8.59 7.71 17.25
C ASP A 91 9.53 6.77 18.02
N ASN A 92 9.56 6.86 19.36
CA ASN A 92 10.39 6.00 20.20
C ASN A 92 9.66 4.70 20.56
N SER A 93 10.03 3.62 19.87
CA SER A 93 9.47 2.28 20.11
C SER A 93 9.70 1.74 21.53
N GLU A 94 10.75 2.20 22.22
CA GLU A 94 11.11 1.71 23.56
C GLU A 94 10.26 2.34 24.66
N GLU A 95 9.82 3.58 24.48
CA GLU A 95 8.97 4.30 25.43
C GLU A 95 7.48 3.97 25.25
N ALA A 96 7.06 3.52 24.06
CA ALA A 96 5.66 3.25 23.77
C ALA A 96 5.05 2.13 24.62
N ASP A 97 3.82 2.33 25.07
CA ASP A 97 3.01 1.34 25.79
C ASP A 97 2.46 0.24 24.86
N ILE A 98 2.18 0.57 23.60
CA ILE A 98 1.65 -0.34 22.59
C ILE A 98 2.24 -0.04 21.21
N TRP A 99 2.43 -1.08 20.41
CA TRP A 99 2.90 -0.96 19.03
C TRP A 99 1.75 -1.18 18.06
N LEU A 100 1.63 -0.32 17.06
CA LEU A 100 0.75 -0.47 15.91
C LEU A 100 1.59 -0.55 14.64
N ILE A 101 1.63 -1.73 14.01
CA ILE A 101 2.41 -1.96 12.80
C ILE A 101 1.45 -2.09 11.61
N ASN A 102 1.43 -1.11 10.71
CA ASN A 102 0.66 -1.15 9.48
C ASN A 102 1.50 -1.68 8.31
N THR A 103 1.02 -2.72 7.63
CA THR A 103 1.85 -3.61 6.81
C THR A 103 1.33 -3.74 5.38
N CYS A 104 2.23 -3.95 4.43
CA CYS A 104 1.90 -4.01 3.00
C CYS A 104 2.27 -5.37 2.39
N THR A 105 1.40 -5.92 1.53
CA THR A 105 1.61 -7.20 0.82
C THR A 105 2.34 -7.06 -0.50
N VAL A 106 2.62 -5.83 -0.94
CA VAL A 106 3.16 -5.58 -2.29
C VAL A 106 4.58 -6.13 -2.41
N LYS A 107 5.48 -5.79 -1.47
CA LYS A 107 6.89 -6.21 -1.50
C LYS A 107 7.21 -7.17 -0.34
N SER A 108 8.02 -8.21 -0.60
CA SER A 108 8.41 -9.18 0.45
C SER A 108 9.35 -8.61 1.51
N PRO A 109 10.31 -7.72 1.19
CA PRO A 109 11.12 -7.05 2.20
C PRO A 109 10.29 -6.36 3.29
N SER A 110 9.18 -5.70 2.91
CA SER A 110 8.25 -5.09 3.86
C SER A 110 7.63 -6.11 4.83
N GLN A 111 7.31 -7.32 4.34
CA GLN A 111 6.82 -8.39 5.19
C GLN A 111 7.92 -8.93 6.12
N SER A 112 9.14 -9.14 5.62
CA SER A 112 10.26 -9.59 6.48
C SER A 112 10.65 -8.57 7.56
N ALA A 113 10.56 -7.28 7.23
CA ALA A 113 10.75 -6.20 8.20
C ALA A 113 9.66 -6.20 9.28
N MET A 114 8.40 -6.42 8.88
CA MET A 114 7.29 -6.65 9.81
C MET A 114 7.56 -7.85 10.72
N ASP A 115 7.95 -9.01 10.18
CA ASP A 115 8.20 -10.22 10.98
C ASP A 115 9.26 -9.96 12.07
N THR A 116 10.32 -9.23 11.70
CA THR A 116 11.39 -8.83 12.62
C THR A 116 10.87 -7.91 13.74
N LEU A 117 10.02 -6.94 13.41
CA LEU A 117 9.44 -6.04 14.40
C LEU A 117 8.41 -6.74 15.31
N ILE A 118 7.60 -7.64 14.76
CA ILE A 118 6.67 -8.46 15.54
C ILE A 118 7.46 -9.30 16.55
N ALA A 119 8.54 -9.96 16.12
CA ALA A 119 9.41 -10.73 17.01
C ALA A 119 10.02 -9.85 18.10
N LYS A 120 10.57 -8.67 17.76
CA LYS A 120 11.10 -7.69 18.73
C LYS A 120 10.04 -7.27 19.76
N CYS A 121 8.82 -6.96 19.31
CA CYS A 121 7.72 -6.55 20.18
C CYS A 121 7.29 -7.68 21.14
N LYS A 122 7.17 -8.91 20.62
CA LYS A 122 6.85 -10.11 21.40
C LYS A 122 7.91 -10.37 22.46
N SER A 123 9.20 -10.26 22.12
CA SER A 123 10.30 -10.36 23.08
C SER A 123 10.26 -9.28 24.17
N ALA A 124 9.86 -8.05 23.81
CA ALA A 124 9.66 -6.95 24.74
C ALA A 124 8.38 -7.07 25.59
N LYS A 125 7.52 -8.08 25.34
CA LYS A 125 6.23 -8.31 26.00
C LYS A 125 5.29 -7.09 25.96
N LYS A 126 5.38 -6.31 24.87
CA LYS A 126 4.49 -5.16 24.66
C LYS A 126 3.22 -5.58 23.93
N PRO A 127 2.05 -5.01 24.28
CA PRO A 127 0.84 -5.07 23.47
C PRO A 127 1.12 -4.72 22.00
N LEU A 128 0.51 -5.46 21.07
CA LEU A 128 0.78 -5.35 19.64
C LEU A 128 -0.49 -5.45 18.81
N VAL A 129 -0.68 -4.47 17.93
CA VAL A 129 -1.69 -4.47 16.87
C VAL A 129 -1.00 -4.49 15.52
N VAL A 130 -1.40 -5.41 14.65
CA VAL A 130 -0.94 -5.47 13.26
C VAL A 130 -2.09 -5.10 12.33
N ALA A 131 -1.87 -4.10 11.50
CA ALA A 131 -2.84 -3.60 10.54
C ALA A 131 -2.36 -3.79 9.09
N GLY A 132 -3.26 -3.55 8.15
CA GLY A 132 -2.93 -3.41 6.73
C GLY A 132 -3.13 -4.65 5.89
N CYS A 133 -2.48 -4.67 4.73
CA CYS A 133 -2.74 -5.67 3.69
C CYS A 133 -2.28 -7.08 4.08
N VAL A 134 -1.18 -7.22 4.85
CA VAL A 134 -0.61 -8.54 5.18
C VAL A 134 -1.57 -9.36 6.03
N PRO A 135 -2.03 -8.90 7.20
CA PRO A 135 -2.98 -9.67 7.99
C PRO A 135 -4.30 -9.91 7.27
N GLN A 136 -4.68 -9.05 6.31
CA GLN A 136 -5.90 -9.22 5.53
C GLN A 136 -5.77 -10.28 4.43
N GLY A 137 -4.66 -10.29 3.69
CA GLY A 137 -4.41 -11.17 2.54
C GLY A 137 -3.65 -12.45 2.88
N SER A 138 -3.11 -12.61 4.08
CA SER A 138 -2.40 -13.80 4.55
C SER A 138 -2.66 -14.01 6.05
N ARG A 139 -3.89 -14.43 6.35
CA ARG A 139 -4.48 -14.48 7.70
C ARG A 139 -3.84 -15.51 8.64
N ASP A 140 -3.28 -16.57 8.06
CA ASP A 140 -2.78 -17.75 8.76
C ASP A 140 -1.25 -17.77 8.92
N LEU A 141 -0.62 -16.59 8.82
CA LEU A 141 0.81 -16.46 9.12
C LEU A 141 1.06 -16.72 10.61
N LYS A 142 2.04 -17.57 10.91
CA LYS A 142 2.42 -17.95 12.29
C LYS A 142 2.82 -16.73 13.11
N GLU A 143 3.43 -15.75 12.46
CA GLU A 143 3.89 -14.51 13.06
C GLU A 143 2.72 -13.71 13.65
N LEU A 144 1.52 -13.86 13.08
CA LEU A 144 0.28 -13.19 13.52
C LEU A 144 -0.44 -13.94 14.65
N GLU A 145 0.04 -15.10 15.10
CA GLU A 145 -0.54 -15.81 16.25
C GLU A 145 -0.35 -15.01 17.54
N GLY A 146 -1.41 -14.84 18.33
CA GLY A 146 -1.33 -14.11 19.60
C GLY A 146 -1.23 -12.59 19.44
N VAL A 147 -1.63 -12.05 18.28
CA VAL A 147 -1.52 -10.63 17.94
C VAL A 147 -2.90 -10.09 17.52
N SER A 148 -3.24 -8.89 17.99
CA SER A 148 -4.48 -8.22 17.58
C SER A 148 -4.36 -7.66 16.16
N ILE A 149 -5.44 -7.69 15.40
CA ILE A 149 -5.45 -7.42 13.97
C ILE A 149 -6.55 -6.42 13.58
N VAL A 150 -6.18 -5.44 12.75
CA VAL A 150 -7.08 -4.51 12.06
C VAL A 150 -6.96 -4.67 10.54
N GLY A 151 -8.04 -5.07 9.89
CA GLY A 151 -8.11 -5.20 8.43
C GLY A 151 -8.21 -3.85 7.71
N VAL A 152 -7.81 -3.83 6.45
CA VAL A 152 -7.77 -2.61 5.59
C VAL A 152 -9.11 -1.88 5.44
N GLN A 153 -10.24 -2.57 5.63
CA GLN A 153 -11.59 -1.99 5.56
C GLN A 153 -12.24 -1.75 6.93
N GLN A 154 -11.47 -1.90 8.02
CA GLN A 154 -11.96 -1.74 9.39
C GLN A 154 -11.09 -0.78 10.22
N ILE A 155 -10.36 0.11 9.53
CA ILE A 155 -9.47 1.10 10.17
C ILE A 155 -10.26 2.11 11.03
N ASP A 156 -11.56 2.27 10.78
CA ASP A 156 -12.52 3.05 11.57
C ASP A 156 -12.74 2.50 13.00
N ARG A 157 -12.24 1.30 13.27
CA ARG A 157 -12.36 0.61 14.57
C ARG A 157 -11.01 0.41 15.27
N VAL A 158 -9.97 1.12 14.83
CA VAL A 158 -8.62 0.95 15.39
C VAL A 158 -8.58 1.20 16.90
N VAL A 159 -9.33 2.19 17.39
CA VAL A 159 -9.39 2.56 18.82
C VAL A 159 -9.88 1.38 19.66
N GLU A 160 -10.93 0.71 19.21
CA GLU A 160 -11.49 -0.46 19.89
C GLU A 160 -10.46 -1.60 19.98
N VAL A 161 -9.74 -1.86 18.89
CA VAL A 161 -8.72 -2.92 18.87
C VAL A 161 -7.56 -2.57 19.79
N VAL A 162 -7.10 -1.32 19.79
CA VAL A 162 -6.02 -0.85 20.69
C VAL A 162 -6.45 -0.98 22.16
N GLU A 163 -7.63 -0.50 22.53
CA GLU A 163 -8.16 -0.57 23.90
C GLU A 163 -8.27 -2.01 24.41
N GLU A 164 -8.80 -2.94 23.60
CA GLU A 164 -8.91 -4.34 24.00
C GLU A 164 -7.53 -5.02 24.06
N THR A 165 -6.60 -4.63 23.20
CA THR A 165 -5.23 -5.16 23.22
C THR A 165 -4.47 -4.70 24.48
N LEU A 166 -4.66 -3.46 24.92
CA LEU A 166 -4.10 -2.95 26.18
C LEU A 166 -4.63 -3.70 27.40
N LYS A 167 -5.88 -4.20 27.36
CA LYS A 167 -6.47 -5.08 28.39
C LYS A 167 -5.93 -6.52 28.35
N GLY A 168 -5.09 -6.85 27.36
CA GLY A 168 -4.53 -8.18 27.16
C GLY A 168 -5.41 -9.12 26.33
N HIS A 169 -6.45 -8.61 25.66
CA HIS A 169 -7.28 -9.39 24.75
C HIS A 169 -6.66 -9.45 23.35
N GLU A 170 -6.91 -10.54 22.64
CA GLU A 170 -6.62 -10.64 21.20
C GLU A 170 -7.92 -10.36 20.43
N VAL A 171 -7.88 -9.35 19.56
CA VAL A 171 -9.03 -8.97 18.71
C VAL A 171 -8.66 -9.11 17.25
N ARG A 172 -9.54 -9.69 16.43
CA ARG A 172 -9.34 -9.83 14.98
C ARG A 172 -10.50 -9.21 14.20
N LEU A 173 -10.27 -8.06 13.59
CA LEU A 173 -11.23 -7.38 12.72
C LEU A 173 -10.81 -7.52 11.25
N LEU A 174 -11.29 -8.58 10.58
CA LEU A 174 -10.93 -8.91 9.19
C LEU A 174 -12.15 -8.96 8.23
N HIS A 175 -13.32 -8.56 8.71
CA HIS A 175 -14.56 -8.53 7.93
C HIS A 175 -14.50 -7.41 6.90
N ARG A 176 -15.00 -7.71 5.70
CA ARG A 176 -15.14 -6.72 4.64
C ARG A 176 -16.43 -5.92 4.86
N LYS A 177 -16.32 -4.60 4.96
CA LYS A 177 -17.42 -3.66 5.19
C LYS A 177 -17.50 -2.64 4.04
N LYS A 178 -18.44 -1.69 4.16
CA LYS A 178 -18.44 -0.45 3.35
C LYS A 178 -17.10 0.27 3.50
N LEU A 179 -16.75 1.06 2.49
CA LEU A 179 -15.55 1.90 2.50
C LEU A 179 -15.50 2.78 3.75
N PRO A 180 -14.32 2.95 4.39
CA PRO A 180 -14.16 3.91 5.49
C PRO A 180 -14.57 5.31 5.06
N ALA A 181 -15.15 6.10 5.96
CA ALA A 181 -15.54 7.47 5.62
C ALA A 181 -14.31 8.36 5.42
N LEU A 182 -14.35 9.29 4.45
CA LEU A 182 -13.23 10.19 4.12
C LEU A 182 -13.08 11.35 5.11
N ASP A 183 -14.08 11.57 5.97
CA ASP A 183 -14.13 12.59 7.01
C ASP A 183 -13.65 12.06 8.38
N LEU A 184 -13.15 10.82 8.44
CA LEU A 184 -12.49 10.29 9.63
C LEU A 184 -11.34 11.22 10.07
N PRO A 185 -11.12 11.38 11.38
CA PRO A 185 -9.98 12.14 11.89
C PRO A 185 -8.67 11.61 11.27
N LYS A 186 -7.83 12.53 10.78
CA LYS A 186 -6.59 12.20 10.08
C LYS A 186 -5.44 13.05 10.59
N VAL A 187 -4.37 12.41 11.02
CA VAL A 187 -3.10 13.07 11.37
C VAL A 187 -2.11 12.79 10.25
N ARG A 188 -1.83 13.81 9.44
CA ARG A 188 -0.92 13.70 8.29
C ARG A 188 0.52 13.59 8.76
N ARG A 189 1.30 12.72 8.13
CA ARG A 189 2.76 12.65 8.37
C ARG A 189 3.45 13.91 7.84
N ASN A 190 3.01 14.37 6.67
CA ASN A 190 3.38 15.66 6.13
C ASN A 190 2.14 16.56 6.09
N LYS A 191 2.10 17.61 6.92
CA LYS A 191 0.94 18.52 7.00
C LYS A 191 0.61 19.22 5.67
N PHE A 192 1.55 19.28 4.72
CA PHE A 192 1.36 19.92 3.42
C PHE A 192 0.91 18.95 2.31
N VAL A 193 0.80 17.66 2.60
CA VAL A 193 0.44 16.62 1.61
C VAL A 193 -0.80 15.87 2.09
N GLU A 194 -1.88 15.88 1.31
CA GLU A 194 -3.02 14.98 1.50
C GLU A 194 -2.88 13.79 0.55
N ILE A 195 -2.70 12.60 1.11
CA ILE A 195 -2.89 11.36 0.33
C ILE A 195 -4.38 11.03 0.35
N LEU A 196 -5.05 11.08 -0.80
CA LEU A 196 -6.49 10.87 -0.93
C LEU A 196 -6.79 9.54 -1.66
N PRO A 197 -7.22 8.49 -0.95
CA PRO A 197 -7.71 7.27 -1.57
C PRO A 197 -9.00 7.54 -2.35
N ILE A 198 -9.00 7.33 -3.67
CA ILE A 198 -10.19 7.56 -4.52
C ILE A 198 -11.06 6.32 -4.68
N ASN A 199 -10.47 5.13 -4.49
CA ASN A 199 -11.15 3.85 -4.41
C ASN A 199 -10.31 2.86 -3.58
N VAL A 200 -10.92 1.74 -3.23
CA VAL A 200 -10.24 0.59 -2.62
C VAL A 200 -10.46 -0.63 -3.51
N GLY A 201 -9.48 -1.53 -3.53
CA GLY A 201 -9.57 -2.79 -4.26
C GLY A 201 -9.20 -2.64 -5.73
N CYS A 202 -9.19 -3.76 -6.43
CA CYS A 202 -8.67 -3.83 -7.80
C CYS A 202 -9.55 -4.74 -8.67
N LEU A 203 -9.69 -4.38 -9.95
CA LEU A 203 -10.37 -5.22 -10.95
C LEU A 203 -9.45 -6.34 -11.47
N GLY A 204 -8.14 -6.10 -11.51
CA GLY A 204 -7.15 -7.01 -12.10
C GLY A 204 -7.10 -8.40 -11.46
N ALA A 205 -6.55 -9.35 -12.22
CA ALA A 205 -6.40 -10.74 -11.83
C ALA A 205 -4.94 -11.23 -12.02
N CYS A 206 -3.97 -10.36 -11.71
CA CYS A 206 -2.55 -10.64 -11.93
C CYS A 206 -2.10 -11.90 -11.17
N THR A 207 -1.33 -12.77 -11.84
CA THR A 207 -0.93 -14.08 -11.29
C THR A 207 0.01 -14.00 -10.10
N TYR A 208 0.58 -12.84 -9.79
CA TYR A 208 1.58 -12.63 -8.74
C TYR A 208 1.12 -11.71 -7.59
N CYS A 209 0.02 -10.98 -7.77
CA CYS A 209 -0.35 -9.89 -6.88
C CYS A 209 -1.35 -10.33 -5.81
N LYS A 210 -1.15 -9.92 -4.55
CA LYS A 210 -2.09 -10.19 -3.43
C LYS A 210 -3.06 -9.05 -3.14
N THR A 211 -3.04 -7.97 -3.92
CA THR A 211 -3.86 -6.78 -3.67
C THR A 211 -5.35 -7.08 -3.63
N LYS A 212 -5.91 -7.83 -4.59
CA LYS A 212 -7.34 -8.21 -4.59
C LYS A 212 -7.73 -9.11 -3.40
N HIS A 213 -6.81 -9.95 -2.93
CA HIS A 213 -7.02 -10.74 -1.72
C HIS A 213 -7.06 -9.86 -0.46
N ALA A 214 -6.17 -8.86 -0.39
CA ALA A 214 -6.13 -7.92 0.73
C ALA A 214 -7.29 -6.91 0.68
N ARG A 215 -7.36 -6.07 -0.35
CA ARG A 215 -8.28 -4.92 -0.44
C ARG A 215 -9.63 -5.21 -1.10
N GLY A 216 -9.79 -6.40 -1.69
CA GLY A 216 -11.06 -6.82 -2.30
C GLY A 216 -11.25 -6.33 -3.73
N HIS A 217 -12.51 -6.36 -4.18
CA HIS A 217 -12.93 -5.82 -5.48
C HIS A 217 -12.98 -4.29 -5.43
N LEU A 218 -12.99 -3.67 -6.61
CA LEU A 218 -13.13 -2.23 -6.77
C LEU A 218 -14.37 -1.72 -6.01
N GLY A 219 -14.14 -0.74 -5.12
CA GLY A 219 -15.16 0.07 -4.49
C GLY A 219 -14.71 1.54 -4.52
N SER A 220 -15.40 2.38 -5.27
CA SER A 220 -15.07 3.79 -5.47
C SER A 220 -15.84 4.72 -4.53
N TYR A 221 -15.18 5.81 -4.11
CA TYR A 221 -15.87 6.92 -3.46
C TYR A 221 -16.60 7.79 -4.49
N THR A 222 -17.70 8.42 -4.10
CA THR A 222 -18.45 9.32 -4.99
C THR A 222 -17.63 10.57 -5.31
N VAL A 223 -17.82 11.14 -6.51
CA VAL A 223 -17.14 12.38 -6.93
C VAL A 223 -17.37 13.50 -5.91
N GLU A 224 -18.61 13.66 -5.43
CA GLU A 224 -18.96 14.68 -4.45
C GLU A 224 -18.18 14.55 -3.13
N SER A 225 -18.02 13.33 -2.60
CA SER A 225 -17.28 13.11 -1.36
C SER A 225 -15.78 13.39 -1.52
N LEU A 226 -15.22 13.03 -2.68
CA LEU A 226 -13.82 13.32 -3.01
C LEU A 226 -13.58 14.82 -3.19
N VAL A 227 -14.46 15.50 -3.93
CA VAL A 227 -14.42 16.96 -4.12
C VAL A 227 -14.56 17.70 -2.78
N GLY A 228 -15.52 17.28 -1.94
CA GLY A 228 -15.70 17.85 -0.60
C GLY A 228 -14.46 17.69 0.28
N ARG A 229 -13.78 16.53 0.19
CA ARG A 229 -12.52 16.30 0.88
C ARG A 229 -11.41 17.21 0.34
N VAL A 230 -11.26 17.33 -0.99
CA VAL A 230 -10.27 18.23 -1.62
C VAL A 230 -10.46 19.67 -1.13
N ARG A 231 -11.69 20.18 -1.13
CA ARG A 231 -11.99 21.55 -0.65
C ARG A 231 -11.58 21.74 0.81
N THR A 232 -11.87 20.75 1.66
CA THR A 232 -11.52 20.79 3.08
C THR A 232 -10.00 20.87 3.27
N VAL A 233 -9.25 20.01 2.58
CA VAL A 233 -7.79 19.96 2.80
C VAL A 233 -7.05 21.15 2.20
N ILE A 234 -7.57 21.76 1.13
CA ILE A 234 -7.07 23.04 0.61
C ILE A 234 -7.23 24.14 1.67
N ALA A 235 -8.39 24.18 2.35
CA ALA A 235 -8.63 25.13 3.44
C ALA A 235 -7.71 24.87 4.66
N ASP A 236 -7.32 23.61 4.91
CA ASP A 236 -6.31 23.25 5.94
C ASP A 236 -4.89 23.73 5.59
N GLY A 237 -4.66 24.23 4.37
CA GLY A 237 -3.35 24.70 3.91
C GLY A 237 -2.48 23.63 3.23
N VAL A 238 -3.09 22.53 2.75
CA VAL A 238 -2.39 21.51 1.96
C VAL A 238 -1.89 22.09 0.63
N LYS A 239 -0.65 21.74 0.28
CA LYS A 239 0.05 22.18 -0.94
C LYS A 239 0.07 21.11 -2.01
N GLU A 240 -0.12 19.85 -1.64
CA GLU A 240 -0.19 18.75 -2.60
C GLU A 240 -1.31 17.77 -2.24
N VAL A 241 -2.16 17.46 -3.21
CA VAL A 241 -3.16 16.39 -3.13
C VAL A 241 -2.68 15.23 -3.98
N TRP A 242 -2.39 14.09 -3.35
CA TRP A 242 -1.95 12.88 -4.03
C TRP A 242 -3.11 11.90 -4.12
N LEU A 243 -3.64 11.69 -5.32
CA LEU A 243 -4.65 10.66 -5.54
C LEU A 243 -4.00 9.28 -5.38
N SER A 244 -4.62 8.43 -4.59
CA SER A 244 -4.13 7.09 -4.28
C SER A 244 -5.17 6.04 -4.61
N SER A 245 -4.71 4.93 -5.18
CA SER A 245 -5.53 3.78 -5.56
C SER A 245 -4.62 2.59 -5.85
N GLU A 246 -5.19 1.39 -5.84
CA GLU A 246 -4.58 0.21 -6.45
C GLU A 246 -4.44 0.34 -7.97
N ASP A 247 -5.34 1.10 -8.60
CA ASP A 247 -5.31 1.49 -10.00
C ASP A 247 -6.25 2.68 -10.22
N THR A 248 -5.69 3.88 -10.36
CA THR A 248 -6.50 5.09 -10.52
C THR A 248 -7.31 5.09 -11.80
N GLY A 249 -6.83 4.44 -12.87
CA GLY A 249 -7.54 4.35 -14.14
C GLY A 249 -8.86 3.59 -14.03
N ALA A 250 -8.96 2.66 -13.07
CA ALA A 250 -10.16 1.87 -12.84
C ALA A 250 -11.26 2.62 -12.06
N TYR A 251 -10.98 3.84 -11.56
CA TYR A 251 -11.92 4.60 -10.73
C TYR A 251 -13.28 4.78 -11.41
N GLY A 252 -14.35 4.64 -10.61
CA GLY A 252 -15.70 5.04 -11.01
C GLY A 252 -16.48 3.98 -11.79
N ARG A 253 -15.80 2.96 -12.32
CA ARG A 253 -16.42 1.89 -13.12
C ARG A 253 -17.53 1.13 -12.39
N ASP A 254 -17.40 0.98 -11.08
CA ASP A 254 -18.37 0.32 -10.20
C ASP A 254 -19.56 1.22 -9.80
N ILE A 255 -19.47 2.53 -10.03
CA ILE A 255 -20.51 3.52 -9.68
C ILE A 255 -21.02 4.31 -10.90
N GLY A 256 -20.67 3.89 -12.12
CA GLY A 256 -21.16 4.49 -13.37
C GLY A 256 -20.53 5.84 -13.74
N VAL A 257 -19.33 6.14 -13.24
CA VAL A 257 -18.52 7.31 -13.64
C VAL A 257 -17.13 6.87 -14.11
N ASN A 258 -16.23 7.80 -14.41
CA ASN A 258 -14.85 7.48 -14.81
C ASN A 258 -13.83 8.48 -14.22
N LEU A 259 -12.55 8.17 -14.40
CA LEU A 259 -11.45 8.99 -13.90
C LEU A 259 -11.45 10.43 -14.46
N PRO A 260 -11.64 10.69 -15.77
CA PRO A 260 -11.73 12.06 -16.29
C PRO A 260 -12.79 12.93 -15.61
N ILE A 261 -13.99 12.40 -15.34
CA ILE A 261 -15.05 13.13 -14.63
C ILE A 261 -14.55 13.58 -13.26
N LEU A 262 -13.94 12.67 -12.49
CA LEU A 262 -13.38 13.00 -11.18
C LEU A 262 -12.27 14.04 -11.28
N LEU A 263 -11.32 13.84 -12.19
CA LEU A 263 -10.17 14.73 -12.34
C LEU A 263 -10.60 16.15 -12.70
N ASN A 264 -11.54 16.32 -13.63
CA ASN A 264 -12.08 17.63 -14.00
C ASN A 264 -12.80 18.29 -12.80
N ALA A 265 -13.58 17.51 -12.03
CA ALA A 265 -14.25 18.03 -10.84
C ALA A 265 -13.25 18.47 -9.76
N ILE A 266 -12.15 17.74 -9.55
CA ILE A 266 -11.09 18.11 -8.61
C ILE A 266 -10.33 19.34 -9.10
N VAL A 267 -9.97 19.40 -10.38
CA VAL A 267 -9.22 20.52 -10.97
C VAL A 267 -9.98 21.83 -10.83
N ALA A 268 -11.31 21.80 -10.95
CA ALA A 268 -12.17 22.97 -10.76
C ALA A 268 -12.10 23.57 -9.34
N GLU A 269 -11.69 22.79 -8.34
CA GLU A 269 -11.53 23.24 -6.95
C GLU A 269 -10.10 23.69 -6.62
N LEU A 270 -9.13 23.47 -7.52
CA LEU A 270 -7.75 23.84 -7.27
C LEU A 270 -7.56 25.36 -7.36
N PRO A 271 -6.74 25.97 -6.47
CA PRO A 271 -6.48 27.41 -6.52
C PRO A 271 -5.83 27.83 -7.85
N PRO A 272 -6.33 28.89 -8.52
CA PRO A 272 -5.80 29.34 -9.80
C PRO A 272 -4.40 29.95 -9.70
N ASP A 273 -3.94 30.31 -8.50
CA ASP A 273 -2.57 30.79 -8.24
C ASP A 273 -1.53 29.66 -8.23
N GLY A 274 -1.98 28.40 -8.38
CA GLY A 274 -1.15 27.21 -8.32
C GLY A 274 -0.50 27.01 -6.96
N SER A 275 -1.14 27.45 -5.87
CA SER A 275 -0.62 27.22 -4.52
C SER A 275 -0.81 25.79 -4.02
N THR A 276 -1.69 25.01 -4.67
CA THR A 276 -1.90 23.58 -4.42
C THR A 276 -1.79 22.79 -5.71
N MET A 277 -1.00 21.70 -5.69
CA MET A 277 -0.80 20.80 -6.82
C MET A 277 -1.56 19.49 -6.66
N LEU A 278 -2.06 18.94 -7.75
CA LEU A 278 -2.65 17.61 -7.84
C LEU A 278 -1.63 16.63 -8.43
N ARG A 279 -1.43 15.50 -7.77
CA ARG A 279 -0.66 14.36 -8.28
C ARG A 279 -1.61 13.20 -8.55
N ILE A 280 -1.67 12.75 -9.80
CA ILE A 280 -2.41 11.56 -10.17
C ILE A 280 -1.61 10.32 -9.74
N GLY A 281 -2.30 9.36 -9.14
CA GLY A 281 -1.71 8.10 -8.69
C GLY A 281 -1.34 7.17 -9.84
N MET A 282 -0.84 5.98 -9.50
CA MET A 282 -0.50 4.95 -10.48
C MET A 282 -1.74 4.48 -11.26
N THR A 283 -1.58 4.23 -12.55
CA THR A 283 -2.62 3.66 -13.43
C THR A 283 -2.05 2.58 -14.34
N ASN A 284 -2.80 1.49 -14.57
CA ASN A 284 -2.39 0.46 -15.54
C ASN A 284 -2.89 0.80 -16.96
N PRO A 285 -2.15 0.39 -18.02
CA PRO A 285 -2.49 0.69 -19.41
C PRO A 285 -3.96 0.43 -19.83
N PRO A 286 -4.61 -0.70 -19.49
CA PRO A 286 -5.95 -1.01 -20.01
C PRO A 286 -6.98 0.08 -19.73
N PHE A 287 -6.94 0.67 -18.53
CA PHE A 287 -7.97 1.62 -18.12
C PHE A 287 -7.66 3.06 -18.53
N ILE A 288 -6.37 3.45 -18.55
CA ILE A 288 -5.99 4.78 -19.02
C ILE A 288 -6.16 4.91 -20.54
N LEU A 289 -5.96 3.83 -21.31
CA LEU A 289 -6.12 3.85 -22.77
C LEU A 289 -7.50 4.31 -23.23
N GLU A 290 -8.55 3.98 -22.47
CA GLU A 290 -9.93 4.37 -22.77
C GLU A 290 -10.16 5.89 -22.71
N HIS A 291 -9.31 6.62 -21.99
CA HIS A 291 -9.47 8.04 -21.67
C HIS A 291 -8.17 8.84 -21.81
N LEU A 292 -7.25 8.35 -22.65
CA LEU A 292 -5.86 8.80 -22.69
C LEU A 292 -5.73 10.29 -23.03
N LYS A 293 -6.55 10.79 -23.99
CA LYS A 293 -6.50 12.19 -24.44
C LYS A 293 -7.06 13.15 -23.40
N GLU A 294 -8.15 12.78 -22.75
CA GLU A 294 -8.78 13.54 -21.67
C GLU A 294 -7.87 13.61 -20.44
N ILE A 295 -7.17 12.51 -20.12
CA ILE A 295 -6.18 12.49 -19.05
C ILE A 295 -4.97 13.35 -19.42
N ALA A 296 -4.50 13.31 -20.67
CA ALA A 296 -3.44 14.20 -21.14
C ALA A 296 -3.84 15.68 -21.02
N GLU A 297 -5.09 16.03 -21.32
CA GLU A 297 -5.61 17.38 -21.13
C GLU A 297 -5.57 17.83 -19.67
N VAL A 298 -6.00 16.97 -18.74
CA VAL A 298 -5.90 17.25 -17.30
C VAL A 298 -4.44 17.44 -16.87
N LEU A 299 -3.52 16.60 -17.33
CA LEU A 299 -2.10 16.67 -16.97
C LEU A 299 -1.41 17.97 -17.45
N ARG A 300 -1.96 18.64 -18.48
CA ARG A 300 -1.50 19.98 -18.90
C ARG A 300 -1.93 21.10 -17.95
N HIS A 301 -2.95 20.90 -17.13
CA HIS A 301 -3.48 21.95 -16.26
C HIS A 301 -2.38 22.47 -15.32
N PRO A 302 -2.20 23.80 -15.12
CA PRO A 302 -1.07 24.37 -14.36
C PRO A 302 -0.93 23.83 -12.92
N CYS A 303 -2.04 23.46 -12.28
CA CYS A 303 -2.06 22.90 -10.92
C CYS A 303 -2.01 21.37 -10.85
N VAL A 304 -1.70 20.66 -11.94
CA VAL A 304 -1.57 19.17 -11.97
C VAL A 304 -0.16 18.78 -12.35
N TYR A 305 0.54 17.92 -11.62
CA TYR A 305 1.90 17.53 -12.04
C TYR A 305 1.89 16.87 -13.42
N SER A 306 2.84 17.22 -14.28
CA SER A 306 3.11 16.54 -15.56
C SER A 306 3.93 15.28 -15.31
N PHE A 307 3.40 14.42 -14.44
CA PHE A 307 3.99 13.18 -13.98
C PHE A 307 2.93 12.10 -13.87
N LEU A 308 3.24 10.90 -14.33
CA LEU A 308 2.36 9.74 -14.15
C LEU A 308 3.16 8.46 -13.93
N HIS A 309 2.68 7.62 -13.02
CA HIS A 309 3.24 6.31 -12.80
C HIS A 309 2.43 5.26 -13.60
N VAL A 310 3.05 4.68 -14.63
CA VAL A 310 2.47 3.65 -15.49
C VAL A 310 3.34 2.39 -15.43
N PRO A 311 2.95 1.34 -14.70
CA PRO A 311 3.79 0.18 -14.48
C PRO A 311 3.72 -0.82 -15.64
N VAL A 312 4.81 -0.96 -16.40
CA VAL A 312 4.88 -1.97 -17.48
C VAL A 312 5.05 -3.39 -16.94
N GLN A 313 5.77 -3.57 -15.82
CA GLN A 313 6.16 -4.84 -15.18
C GLN A 313 7.18 -5.68 -15.96
N SER A 314 7.04 -5.83 -17.28
CA SER A 314 8.00 -6.53 -18.13
C SER A 314 7.97 -5.97 -19.55
N GLY A 315 9.11 -5.98 -20.24
CA GLY A 315 9.20 -5.65 -21.66
C GLY A 315 8.88 -6.81 -22.60
N SER A 316 8.43 -7.97 -22.11
CA SER A 316 8.07 -9.13 -22.94
C SER A 316 6.58 -9.45 -22.84
N ASP A 317 5.90 -9.51 -23.99
CA ASP A 317 4.49 -9.90 -24.07
C ASP A 317 4.24 -11.33 -23.56
N ALA A 318 5.20 -12.24 -23.74
CA ALA A 318 5.09 -13.60 -23.20
C ALA A 318 5.05 -13.57 -21.66
N VAL A 319 5.88 -12.73 -21.04
CA VAL A 319 5.90 -12.55 -19.59
C VAL A 319 4.66 -11.78 -19.12
N LEU A 320 4.23 -10.73 -19.82
CA LEU A 320 3.00 -9.98 -19.50
C LEU A 320 1.75 -10.88 -19.55
N SER A 321 1.65 -11.73 -20.56
CA SER A 321 0.58 -12.74 -20.67
C SER A 321 0.64 -13.74 -19.49
N ALA A 322 1.83 -14.24 -19.14
CA ALA A 322 2.01 -15.13 -18.00
C ALA A 322 1.73 -14.46 -16.64
N MET A 323 1.93 -13.15 -16.54
CA MET A 323 1.50 -12.30 -15.43
C MET A 323 -0.02 -12.09 -15.37
N ASN A 324 -0.75 -12.51 -16.40
CA ASN A 324 -2.16 -12.22 -16.64
C ASN A 324 -2.43 -10.70 -16.67
N ARG A 325 -1.63 -9.97 -17.46
CA ARG A 325 -1.90 -8.57 -17.82
C ARG A 325 -2.84 -8.53 -19.02
N GLU A 326 -3.80 -7.62 -18.96
CA GLU A 326 -4.78 -7.36 -20.04
C GLU A 326 -4.28 -6.29 -21.03
N TYR A 327 -2.96 -6.18 -21.17
CA TYR A 327 -2.29 -5.25 -22.07
C TYR A 327 -0.98 -5.85 -22.58
N THR A 328 -0.55 -5.38 -23.74
CA THR A 328 0.72 -5.70 -24.40
C THR A 328 1.75 -4.59 -24.21
N LEU A 329 2.98 -4.84 -24.65
CA LEU A 329 4.01 -3.82 -24.73
C LEU A 329 3.61 -2.69 -25.70
N SER A 330 2.92 -3.01 -26.79
CA SER A 330 2.43 -2.01 -27.75
C SER A 330 1.42 -1.07 -27.12
N ASP A 331 0.53 -1.60 -26.27
CA ASP A 331 -0.44 -0.82 -25.51
C ASP A 331 0.26 0.14 -24.53
N PHE A 332 1.27 -0.36 -23.81
CA PHE A 332 2.10 0.47 -22.93
C PHE A 332 2.82 1.59 -23.70
N ARG A 333 3.43 1.28 -24.84
CA ARG A 333 4.09 2.28 -25.71
C ARG A 333 3.11 3.35 -26.16
N THR A 334 1.92 2.94 -26.61
CA THR A 334 0.85 3.87 -27.00
C THR A 334 0.52 4.87 -25.89
N VAL A 335 0.40 4.40 -24.64
CA VAL A 335 0.18 5.28 -23.48
C VAL A 335 1.34 6.26 -23.31
N VAL A 336 2.58 5.75 -23.25
CA VAL A 336 3.77 6.57 -22.98
C VAL A 336 4.02 7.60 -24.08
N ASP A 337 4.02 7.18 -25.34
CA ASP A 337 4.30 8.03 -26.50
C ASP A 337 3.26 9.15 -26.61
N THR A 338 1.98 8.82 -26.47
CA THR A 338 0.89 9.81 -26.52
C THR A 338 1.00 10.84 -25.38
N LEU A 339 1.34 10.40 -24.16
CA LEU A 339 1.49 11.33 -23.03
C LEU A 339 2.71 12.24 -23.20
N ILE A 340 3.84 11.71 -23.68
CA ILE A 340 5.04 12.51 -23.97
C ILE A 340 4.77 13.53 -25.07
N GLU A 341 4.01 13.15 -26.10
CA GLU A 341 3.64 14.04 -27.21
C GLU A 341 2.68 15.15 -26.75
N LEU A 342 1.63 14.80 -26.00
CA LEU A 342 0.53 15.72 -25.68
C LEU A 342 0.75 16.56 -24.42
N VAL A 343 1.67 16.19 -23.53
CA VAL A 343 1.90 16.84 -22.24
C VAL A 343 3.34 17.38 -22.17
N PRO A 344 3.55 18.70 -22.26
CA PRO A 344 4.88 19.29 -22.17
C PRO A 344 5.59 18.93 -20.86
N GLY A 345 6.82 18.44 -20.97
CA GLY A 345 7.65 18.08 -19.81
C GLY A 345 7.18 16.83 -19.07
N MET A 346 6.38 15.97 -19.71
CA MET A 346 5.87 14.73 -19.11
C MET A 346 7.00 13.85 -18.55
N GLN A 347 6.85 13.42 -17.31
CA GLN A 347 7.72 12.44 -16.67
C GLN A 347 6.93 11.15 -16.39
N ILE A 348 7.47 10.01 -16.78
CA ILE A 348 6.85 8.71 -16.55
C ILE A 348 7.69 7.90 -15.57
N ALA A 349 7.06 7.41 -14.50
CA ALA A 349 7.62 6.35 -13.66
C ALA A 349 7.07 5.00 -14.10
N THR A 350 7.85 3.93 -13.94
CA THR A 350 7.38 2.55 -14.20
C THR A 350 7.93 1.55 -13.18
N ASP A 351 7.18 0.47 -12.97
CA ASP A 351 7.62 -0.70 -12.21
C ASP A 351 8.08 -1.83 -13.14
N ILE A 352 9.09 -2.59 -12.70
CA ILE A 352 9.57 -3.81 -13.36
C ILE A 352 9.67 -4.95 -12.34
N ILE A 353 9.18 -6.15 -12.69
CA ILE A 353 9.36 -7.38 -11.92
C ILE A 353 10.33 -8.29 -12.67
N CYS A 354 11.55 -8.36 -12.17
CA CYS A 354 12.62 -9.18 -12.72
C CYS A 354 12.56 -10.61 -12.19
N GLY A 355 12.78 -11.59 -13.07
CA GLY A 355 12.82 -13.00 -12.69
C GLY A 355 11.44 -13.62 -12.49
N PHE A 356 10.43 -13.11 -13.20
CA PHE A 356 9.10 -13.72 -13.19
C PHE A 356 9.20 -15.21 -13.61
N PRO A 357 8.41 -16.13 -13.03
CA PRO A 357 8.46 -17.54 -13.37
C PRO A 357 8.27 -17.78 -14.87
N GLY A 358 9.24 -18.45 -15.50
CA GLY A 358 9.27 -18.69 -16.94
C GLY A 358 10.05 -17.66 -17.76
N GLU A 359 10.49 -16.53 -17.18
CA GLU A 359 11.24 -15.48 -17.89
C GLU A 359 12.57 -16.00 -18.48
N THR A 360 12.69 -15.95 -19.81
CA THR A 360 13.88 -16.34 -20.56
C THR A 360 14.90 -15.20 -20.66
N ASP A 361 16.09 -15.46 -21.20
CA ASP A 361 17.09 -14.40 -21.43
C ASP A 361 16.62 -13.41 -22.51
N GLU A 362 15.88 -13.89 -23.51
CA GLU A 362 15.28 -13.05 -24.55
C GLU A 362 14.24 -12.08 -23.96
N ASP A 363 13.34 -12.59 -23.10
CA ASP A 363 12.34 -11.77 -22.42
C ASP A 363 12.99 -10.67 -21.55
N PHE A 364 14.08 -11.03 -20.88
CA PHE A 364 14.85 -10.10 -20.07
C PHE A 364 15.52 -9.03 -20.94
N ASN A 365 16.11 -9.41 -22.08
CA ASN A 365 16.72 -8.48 -23.01
C ASN A 365 15.71 -7.47 -23.59
N GLN A 366 14.48 -7.90 -23.89
CA GLN A 366 13.40 -6.99 -24.32
C GLN A 366 13.09 -5.94 -23.24
N THR A 367 13.06 -6.36 -21.97
CA THR A 367 12.90 -5.44 -20.83
C THR A 367 14.06 -4.44 -20.73
N VAL A 368 15.31 -4.89 -20.89
CA VAL A 368 16.48 -4.01 -20.89
C VAL A 368 16.42 -3.00 -22.04
N ASN A 369 16.02 -3.43 -23.23
CA ASN A 369 15.91 -2.56 -24.40
C ASN A 369 14.86 -1.47 -24.21
N LEU A 370 13.68 -1.81 -23.67
CA LEU A 370 12.64 -0.83 -23.34
C LEU A 370 13.15 0.27 -22.41
N ILE A 371 13.89 -0.10 -21.37
CA ILE A 371 14.45 0.85 -20.39
C ILE A 371 15.51 1.75 -21.05
N LYS A 372 16.34 1.22 -21.97
CA LYS A 372 17.33 2.00 -22.74
C LYS A 372 16.70 2.97 -23.72
N GLU A 373 15.56 2.59 -24.30
CA GLU A 373 14.85 3.39 -25.29
C GLU A 373 14.21 4.61 -24.64
N TYR A 374 13.40 4.41 -23.60
CA TYR A 374 12.64 5.49 -22.96
C TYR A 374 13.43 6.27 -21.91
N LYS A 375 14.48 5.67 -21.31
CA LYS A 375 15.31 6.29 -20.27
C LYS A 375 14.48 6.96 -19.16
N PHE A 376 13.47 6.25 -18.67
CA PHE A 376 12.55 6.76 -17.67
C PHE A 376 13.29 7.40 -16.49
N PRO A 377 12.85 8.57 -15.98
CA PRO A 377 13.46 9.22 -14.81
C PRO A 377 13.40 8.34 -13.55
N GLN A 378 12.34 7.55 -13.42
CA GLN A 378 12.06 6.69 -12.27
C GLN A 378 11.68 5.28 -12.73
N VAL A 379 12.43 4.28 -12.26
CA VAL A 379 12.16 2.86 -12.53
C VAL A 379 12.25 2.10 -11.21
N HIS A 380 11.14 1.50 -10.76
CA HIS A 380 11.16 0.66 -9.57
C HIS A 380 11.41 -0.80 -9.97
N ILE A 381 12.65 -1.24 -9.79
CA ILE A 381 13.07 -2.61 -10.12
C ILE A 381 12.84 -3.49 -8.90
N SER A 382 11.91 -4.43 -9.00
CA SER A 382 11.62 -5.44 -7.98
C SER A 382 12.01 -6.83 -8.48
N GLN A 383 12.46 -7.70 -7.57
CA GLN A 383 12.58 -9.13 -7.88
C GLN A 383 11.22 -9.78 -7.73
N PHE A 384 10.93 -10.82 -8.52
CA PHE A 384 9.77 -11.65 -8.27
C PHE A 384 9.91 -12.37 -6.93
N TYR A 385 8.89 -12.22 -6.09
CA TYR A 385 8.78 -12.97 -4.85
C TYR A 385 7.53 -13.86 -4.88
N PRO A 386 7.68 -15.19 -4.74
CA PRO A 386 6.53 -16.08 -4.69
C PRO A 386 5.71 -15.81 -3.44
N ARG A 387 4.39 -15.77 -3.58
CA ARG A 387 3.44 -15.68 -2.47
C ARG A 387 2.70 -17.01 -2.33
N PRO A 388 3.28 -18.02 -1.64
CA PRO A 388 2.63 -19.31 -1.47
C PRO A 388 1.35 -19.16 -0.63
N GLY A 389 0.41 -20.07 -0.87
CA GLY A 389 -0.73 -20.29 0.00
C GLY A 389 -0.47 -21.51 0.87
N ILE A 390 -1.49 -21.93 1.61
CA ILE A 390 -1.44 -23.24 2.26
C ILE A 390 -1.31 -24.30 1.16
N GLN A 391 -0.13 -24.91 1.08
CA GLN A 391 0.11 -26.06 0.24
C GLN A 391 -0.42 -27.25 1.01
N PHE A 392 -1.62 -27.72 0.67
CA PHE A 392 -1.94 -29.11 0.97
C PHE A 392 -0.85 -29.93 0.28
N LEU A 393 -0.22 -30.84 1.04
CA LEU A 393 0.77 -31.78 0.50
C LEU A 393 0.26 -32.27 -0.86
N ASN A 394 1.10 -32.20 -1.90
CA ASN A 394 0.85 -32.87 -3.17
C ASN A 394 0.83 -34.38 -2.89
N LEU A 395 -0.25 -34.86 -2.28
CA LEU A 395 -0.62 -36.25 -2.24
C LEU A 395 -1.23 -36.50 -3.61
N ASP A 396 -0.66 -37.45 -4.36
CA ASP A 396 -1.27 -37.90 -5.61
C ASP A 396 -2.74 -38.25 -5.34
N SER A 397 -3.63 -38.01 -6.31
CA SER A 397 -5.07 -38.28 -6.18
C SER A 397 -5.37 -39.72 -5.73
N THR A 398 -4.46 -40.66 -5.99
CA THR A 398 -4.48 -42.05 -5.53
C THR A 398 -4.15 -42.20 -4.04
N GLU A 399 -3.21 -41.42 -3.50
CA GLU A 399 -2.87 -41.39 -2.07
C GLU A 399 -3.92 -40.68 -1.22
N LEU A 400 -4.51 -39.59 -1.74
CA LEU A 400 -5.64 -38.92 -1.09
C LEU A 400 -6.86 -39.83 -1.00
N LEU A 401 -7.16 -40.57 -2.07
CA LEU A 401 -8.21 -41.59 -2.07
C LEU A 401 -7.88 -42.72 -1.09
N SER A 402 -6.64 -43.22 -1.04
CA SER A 402 -6.26 -44.32 -0.13
C SER A 402 -6.32 -43.90 1.35
N LEU A 403 -5.90 -42.67 1.69
CA LEU A 403 -6.01 -42.09 3.03
C LEU A 403 -7.46 -41.85 3.44
N LEU A 404 -8.31 -41.33 2.53
CA LEU A 404 -9.74 -41.14 2.78
C LEU A 404 -10.46 -42.48 2.97
N PHE A 405 -10.17 -43.49 2.14
CA PHE A 405 -10.75 -44.83 2.27
C PHE A 405 -10.26 -45.58 3.51
N SER A 406 -8.99 -45.40 3.89
CA SER A 406 -8.41 -46.01 5.09
C SER A 406 -9.01 -45.42 6.37
N ASN A 407 -9.12 -44.09 6.46
CA ASN A 407 -9.73 -43.41 7.59
C ASN A 407 -11.26 -43.65 7.67
N TYR A 408 -11.95 -43.76 6.53
CA TYR A 408 -13.38 -44.10 6.52
C TYR A 408 -13.64 -45.51 7.04
N LYS A 409 -12.86 -46.51 6.59
CA LYS A 409 -12.97 -47.89 7.08
C LYS A 409 -12.61 -48.00 8.56
N PHE A 410 -11.58 -47.27 9.03
CA PHE A 410 -11.19 -47.27 10.43
C PHE A 410 -12.26 -46.65 11.33
N THR A 411 -12.86 -45.53 10.90
CA THR A 411 -13.93 -44.84 11.64
C THR A 411 -15.20 -45.68 11.71
N VAL A 412 -15.61 -46.32 10.60
CA VAL A 412 -16.78 -47.23 10.56
C VAL A 412 -16.54 -48.50 11.37
N MET A 413 -15.30 -49.02 11.38
CA MET A 413 -14.92 -50.17 12.20
C MET A 413 -14.91 -49.82 13.70
N LEU A 414 -14.37 -48.66 14.08
CA LEU A 414 -14.37 -48.19 15.47
C LEU A 414 -15.79 -47.97 15.98
N ILE A 415 -16.66 -47.36 15.17
CA ILE A 415 -18.08 -47.16 15.48
C ILE A 415 -18.80 -48.52 15.59
N SER A 416 -18.54 -49.47 14.69
CA SER A 416 -19.13 -50.82 14.77
C SER A 416 -18.68 -51.60 16.02
N ILE A 417 -17.42 -51.42 16.45
CA ILE A 417 -16.88 -52.03 17.67
C ILE A 417 -17.51 -51.39 18.91
N LEU A 418 -17.62 -50.06 18.95
CA LEU A 418 -18.23 -49.33 20.05
C LEU A 418 -19.75 -49.60 20.18
N VAL A 419 -20.43 -49.80 19.04
CA VAL A 419 -21.85 -50.21 18.99
C VAL A 419 -22.03 -51.66 19.47
N LYS A 420 -21.14 -52.59 19.08
CA LYS A 420 -21.20 -53.99 19.56
C LYS A 420 -20.86 -54.16 21.03
N LEU A 421 -20.14 -53.22 21.63
CA LEU A 421 -19.77 -53.24 23.06
C LEU A 421 -20.80 -52.55 23.98
N HIS A 422 -21.96 -52.11 23.46
CA HIS A 422 -23.07 -51.53 24.24
C HIS A 422 -22.68 -50.32 25.13
N TYR A 423 -21.69 -49.52 24.71
CA TYR A 423 -21.20 -48.41 25.54
C TYR A 423 -21.94 -47.07 25.35
N PHE A 424 -22.90 -46.92 24.42
CA PHE A 424 -23.62 -45.65 24.20
C PHE A 424 -25.08 -45.81 23.72
N SER A 425 -25.97 -44.96 24.24
CA SER A 425 -27.38 -44.80 23.83
C SER A 425 -27.51 -43.86 22.62
N LEU A 426 -28.56 -44.03 21.82
CA LEU A 426 -28.81 -43.44 20.49
C LEU A 426 -28.84 -41.89 20.43
N ASP A 427 -28.92 -41.18 21.55
CA ASP A 427 -28.99 -39.71 21.56
C ASP A 427 -27.62 -39.00 21.51
N ASP A 428 -26.53 -39.65 21.94
CA ASP A 428 -25.17 -39.06 21.88
C ASP A 428 -24.56 -39.09 20.45
N GLN A 429 -25.18 -39.84 19.53
CA GLN A 429 -24.76 -39.99 18.14
C GLN A 429 -24.80 -38.67 17.34
N ARG A 430 -25.71 -37.75 17.71
CA ARG A 430 -25.92 -36.52 16.95
C ARG A 430 -24.88 -35.44 17.23
N ASN A 431 -24.37 -35.35 18.46
CA ASN A 431 -23.53 -34.23 18.88
C ASN A 431 -22.03 -34.46 18.63
N VAL A 432 -21.56 -35.70 18.69
CA VAL A 432 -20.15 -36.03 18.38
C VAL A 432 -19.88 -35.97 16.87
N LEU A 433 -20.85 -36.37 16.04
CA LEU A 433 -20.73 -36.32 14.58
C LEU A 433 -20.89 -34.89 14.00
N PHE A 434 -21.56 -33.98 14.72
CA PHE A 434 -21.75 -32.59 14.30
C PHE A 434 -20.55 -31.68 14.62
N GLY A 435 -19.68 -32.07 15.55
CA GLY A 435 -18.65 -31.21 16.13
C GLY A 435 -17.30 -31.16 15.43
N MET A 436 -17.01 -32.06 14.48
CA MET A 436 -15.71 -32.11 13.80
C MET A 436 -15.87 -31.98 12.28
N THR A 437 -15.34 -30.90 11.71
CA THR A 437 -15.13 -30.66 10.26
C THR A 437 -16.36 -30.48 9.37
N LYS A 438 -17.26 -29.56 9.73
CA LYS A 438 -18.54 -29.36 9.04
C LYS A 438 -18.50 -28.68 7.67
N GLN A 439 -17.36 -28.18 7.21
CA GLN A 439 -17.27 -27.53 5.88
C GLN A 439 -16.34 -28.28 4.92
N PHE A 440 -15.38 -29.05 5.42
CA PHE A 440 -14.42 -29.76 4.57
C PHE A 440 -14.94 -31.14 4.13
N HIS A 441 -15.59 -31.88 5.03
CA HIS A 441 -16.10 -33.23 4.73
C HIS A 441 -17.30 -33.22 3.77
N LEU A 442 -18.24 -32.28 3.95
CA LEU A 442 -19.41 -32.21 3.08
C LEU A 442 -19.02 -31.87 1.62
N TYR A 443 -17.99 -31.03 1.44
CA TYR A 443 -17.49 -30.63 0.12
C TYR A 443 -16.67 -31.72 -0.57
N LEU A 444 -15.79 -32.43 0.15
CA LEU A 444 -15.03 -33.56 -0.39
C LEU A 444 -15.97 -34.71 -0.81
N VAL A 445 -17.02 -34.98 -0.02
CA VAL A 445 -18.06 -35.96 -0.37
C VAL A 445 -18.84 -35.51 -1.60
N THR A 446 -19.14 -34.21 -1.73
CA THR A 446 -19.84 -33.65 -2.90
C THR A 446 -19.00 -33.74 -4.17
N ILE A 447 -17.69 -33.45 -4.10
CA ILE A 447 -16.76 -33.60 -5.23
C ILE A 447 -16.57 -35.05 -5.64
N ALA A 448 -16.45 -35.97 -4.67
CA ALA A 448 -16.37 -37.40 -4.94
C ALA A 448 -17.65 -37.91 -5.60
N ALA A 449 -18.82 -37.47 -5.14
CA ALA A 449 -20.11 -37.80 -5.75
C ALA A 449 -20.23 -37.27 -7.18
N LEU A 450 -19.81 -36.02 -7.43
CA LEU A 450 -19.82 -35.42 -8.77
C LEU A 450 -18.88 -36.13 -9.75
N LYS A 451 -17.70 -36.60 -9.28
CA LYS A 451 -16.78 -37.38 -10.12
C LYS A 451 -17.34 -38.77 -10.47
N VAL A 452 -18.02 -39.42 -9.52
CA VAL A 452 -18.69 -40.70 -9.76
C VAL A 452 -19.88 -40.52 -10.73
N CYS A 453 -20.65 -39.45 -10.59
CA CYS A 453 -21.74 -39.12 -11.52
C CYS A 453 -21.22 -38.75 -12.92
N SER A 454 -20.11 -38.02 -13.04
CA SER A 454 -19.46 -37.73 -14.33
C SER A 454 -19.01 -39.02 -15.03
N SER A 455 -18.27 -39.88 -14.33
CA SER A 455 -17.73 -41.14 -14.88
C SER A 455 -18.80 -42.17 -15.25
N SER A 456 -20.02 -42.08 -14.70
CA SER A 456 -21.13 -43.00 -14.97
C SER A 456 -22.14 -42.47 -16.00
N SER A 457 -22.24 -41.15 -16.18
CA SER A 457 -23.26 -40.53 -17.05
C SER A 457 -22.72 -39.98 -18.36
N GLY A 458 -21.42 -39.74 -18.49
CA GLY A 458 -20.82 -39.11 -19.68
C GLY A 458 -21.34 -37.70 -19.97
N ASN A 459 -22.00 -37.05 -19.00
CA ASN A 459 -22.67 -35.78 -19.19
C ASN A 459 -21.72 -34.60 -18.85
N PRO A 460 -21.41 -33.71 -19.83
CA PRO A 460 -20.41 -32.65 -19.68
C PRO A 460 -20.76 -31.58 -18.63
N ASN A 461 -22.02 -31.49 -18.20
CA ASN A 461 -22.42 -30.57 -17.13
C ASN A 461 -21.86 -30.98 -15.76
N TYR A 462 -21.68 -32.27 -15.49
CA TYR A 462 -21.06 -32.73 -14.24
C TYR A 462 -19.55 -32.51 -14.23
N ASP A 463 -18.89 -32.58 -15.39
CA ASP A 463 -17.47 -32.23 -15.52
C ASP A 463 -17.24 -30.73 -15.30
N ASN A 464 -18.06 -29.87 -15.89
CA ASN A 464 -17.99 -28.43 -15.65
C ASN A 464 -18.27 -28.05 -14.19
N LEU A 465 -19.21 -28.74 -13.53
CA LEU A 465 -19.52 -28.52 -12.12
C LEU A 465 -18.41 -29.06 -11.20
N PHE A 466 -17.82 -30.22 -11.52
CA PHE A 466 -16.65 -30.78 -10.83
C PHE A 466 -15.43 -29.87 -10.95
N ILE A 467 -15.15 -29.35 -12.15
CA ILE A 467 -14.07 -28.37 -12.39
C ILE A 467 -14.35 -27.09 -11.59
N SER A 468 -15.58 -26.58 -11.62
CA SER A 468 -15.96 -25.35 -10.89
C SER A 468 -15.85 -25.50 -9.37
N LEU A 469 -16.29 -26.63 -8.79
CA LEU A 469 -16.15 -26.89 -7.35
C LEU A 469 -14.69 -27.18 -6.93
N SER A 470 -13.92 -27.85 -7.79
CA SER A 470 -12.50 -28.10 -7.55
C SER A 470 -11.68 -26.81 -7.59
N ILE A 471 -12.01 -25.90 -8.53
CA ILE A 471 -11.46 -24.54 -8.58
C ILE A 471 -11.89 -23.74 -7.35
N ALA A 472 -13.14 -23.86 -6.89
CA ALA A 472 -13.61 -23.19 -5.67
C ALA A 472 -12.86 -23.64 -4.41
N LEU A 473 -12.53 -24.94 -4.29
CA LEU A 473 -11.70 -25.48 -3.20
C LEU A 473 -10.22 -25.12 -3.32
N TRP A 474 -9.71 -24.96 -4.54
CA TRP A 474 -8.35 -24.46 -4.78
C TRP A 474 -8.22 -22.94 -4.56
N ASN A 475 -9.31 -22.19 -4.74
CA ASN A 475 -9.34 -20.74 -4.60
C ASN A 475 -9.27 -20.26 -3.13
N ASP A 476 -9.37 -21.17 -2.15
CA ASP A 476 -9.11 -20.87 -0.74
C ASP A 476 -7.68 -21.26 -0.30
N SER A 477 -6.79 -21.56 -1.25
CA SER A 477 -5.36 -21.53 -0.99
C SER A 477 -4.89 -20.08 -1.14
N SER A 478 -4.53 -19.43 -0.03
CA SER A 478 -4.15 -18.01 0.09
C SER A 478 -2.89 -17.58 -0.70
N GLY A 479 -2.52 -18.31 -1.76
CA GLY A 479 -1.35 -18.11 -2.59
C GLY A 479 -1.67 -17.65 -4.00
N THR A 480 -0.70 -16.99 -4.63
CA THR A 480 -0.84 -16.48 -5.99
C THR A 480 -0.49 -17.55 -7.02
N PRO A 481 -1.15 -17.64 -8.19
CA PRO A 481 -0.84 -18.63 -9.24
C PRO A 481 0.64 -18.71 -9.61
N ALA A 482 1.33 -17.57 -9.75
CA ALA A 482 2.75 -17.50 -10.10
C ALA A 482 3.66 -18.16 -9.06
N ALA A 483 3.22 -18.31 -7.81
CA ALA A 483 4.01 -18.99 -6.78
C ALA A 483 4.22 -20.48 -7.09
N ARG A 484 3.34 -21.09 -7.90
CA ARG A 484 3.37 -22.50 -8.32
C ARG A 484 4.06 -22.73 -9.66
N MET A 485 4.38 -21.66 -10.39
CA MET A 485 5.05 -21.76 -11.70
C MET A 485 6.54 -22.10 -11.55
N LYS A 486 7.16 -22.59 -12.63
CA LYS A 486 8.59 -22.93 -12.66
C LYS A 486 9.43 -21.66 -12.46
N LYS A 487 10.09 -21.57 -11.32
CA LYS A 487 10.85 -20.37 -10.91
C LYS A 487 12.17 -20.27 -11.67
N VAL A 488 12.56 -19.04 -11.98
CA VAL A 488 13.92 -18.72 -12.44
C VAL A 488 14.88 -18.89 -11.26
N PRO A 489 16.07 -19.48 -11.44
CA PRO A 489 17.04 -19.64 -10.35
C PRO A 489 17.40 -18.30 -9.70
N SER A 490 17.41 -18.23 -8.37
CA SER A 490 17.63 -16.97 -7.63
C SER A 490 18.94 -16.26 -7.96
N ALA A 491 19.98 -17.00 -8.36
CA ALA A 491 21.24 -16.42 -8.83
C ALA A 491 21.06 -15.62 -10.14
N VAL A 492 20.24 -16.13 -11.06
CA VAL A 492 19.89 -15.45 -12.32
C VAL A 492 19.04 -14.23 -12.05
N VAL A 493 18.01 -14.34 -11.18
CA VAL A 493 17.17 -13.20 -10.78
C VAL A 493 18.01 -12.06 -10.18
N LYS A 494 18.95 -12.38 -9.27
CA LYS A 494 19.86 -11.39 -8.69
C LYS A 494 20.79 -10.77 -9.73
N LYS A 495 21.31 -11.56 -10.68
CA LYS A 495 22.16 -11.05 -11.77
C LYS A 495 21.37 -10.06 -12.64
N ARG A 496 20.19 -10.47 -13.13
CA ARG A 496 19.30 -9.67 -13.97
C ARG A 496 18.84 -8.38 -13.29
N SER A 497 18.46 -8.45 -12.02
CA SER A 497 18.10 -7.26 -11.22
C SER A 497 19.25 -6.26 -11.12
N ARG A 498 20.49 -6.72 -10.88
CA ARG A 498 21.68 -5.84 -10.86
C ARG A 498 22.00 -5.26 -12.23
N GLU A 499 21.82 -6.03 -13.30
CA GLU A 499 22.04 -5.58 -14.67
C GLU A 499 21.05 -4.49 -15.06
N LEU A 500 19.75 -4.67 -14.84
CA LEU A 500 18.74 -3.62 -15.04
C LEU A 500 19.04 -2.38 -14.20
N THR A 501 19.46 -2.56 -12.94
CA THR A 501 19.85 -1.45 -12.07
C THR A 501 21.01 -0.68 -12.67
N SER A 502 22.05 -1.38 -13.16
CA SER A 502 23.22 -0.75 -13.80
C SER A 502 22.84 0.00 -15.07
N VAL A 503 21.92 -0.54 -15.89
CA VAL A 503 21.41 0.12 -17.10
C VAL A 503 20.66 1.41 -16.73
N PHE A 504 19.76 1.35 -15.76
CA PHE A 504 19.02 2.51 -15.28
C PHE A 504 19.95 3.57 -14.65
N GLU A 505 20.92 3.16 -13.84
CA GLU A 505 21.88 4.06 -13.19
C GLU A 505 22.81 4.74 -14.19
N ALA A 506 23.02 4.17 -15.39
CA ALA A 506 23.82 4.78 -16.44
C ALA A 506 23.17 6.02 -17.08
N PHE A 507 21.87 6.26 -16.87
CA PHE A 507 21.18 7.43 -17.42
C PHE A 507 21.26 8.63 -16.47
N THR A 508 21.33 9.83 -17.06
CA THR A 508 21.24 11.11 -16.36
C THR A 508 19.97 11.84 -16.81
N PRO A 509 18.79 11.47 -16.25
CA PRO A 509 17.50 11.91 -16.79
C PRO A 509 17.27 13.42 -16.70
N TYR A 510 18.00 14.12 -15.83
CA TYR A 510 17.85 15.55 -15.58
C TYR A 510 18.95 16.40 -16.23
N LEU A 511 19.81 15.80 -17.06
CA LEU A 511 20.87 16.53 -17.75
C LEU A 511 20.27 17.67 -18.60
N GLY A 512 20.87 18.86 -18.52
CA GLY A 512 20.40 20.04 -19.24
C GLY A 512 19.32 20.83 -18.50
N MET A 513 18.99 20.47 -17.25
CA MET A 513 18.24 21.32 -16.34
C MET A 513 19.11 22.43 -15.72
N GLU A 514 20.45 22.32 -15.72
CA GLU A 514 21.31 23.39 -15.18
C GLU A 514 21.03 24.75 -15.83
N GLY A 515 20.98 25.79 -15.01
CA GLY A 515 20.71 27.16 -15.43
C GLY A 515 19.24 27.49 -15.63
N ARG A 516 18.35 26.49 -15.75
CA ARG A 516 16.90 26.73 -15.87
C ARG A 516 16.33 27.32 -14.59
N VAL A 517 15.28 28.13 -14.74
CA VAL A 517 14.50 28.67 -13.63
C VAL A 517 13.18 27.93 -13.58
N GLU A 518 12.93 27.21 -12.49
CA GLU A 518 11.74 26.38 -12.29
C GLU A 518 10.96 26.87 -11.06
N ARG A 519 9.63 26.81 -11.12
CA ARG A 519 8.80 26.91 -9.92
C ARG A 519 8.82 25.56 -9.20
N ILE A 520 9.03 25.59 -7.89
CA ILE A 520 8.95 24.41 -7.03
C ILE A 520 7.97 24.60 -5.88
N TRP A 521 7.35 23.52 -5.43
CA TRP A 521 6.50 23.46 -4.22
C TRP A 521 7.27 22.77 -3.11
N ILE A 522 7.59 23.51 -2.04
CA ILE A 522 8.48 23.06 -0.97
C ILE A 522 7.63 22.48 0.16
N THR A 523 7.62 21.16 0.29
CA THR A 523 6.76 20.44 1.24
C THR A 523 7.52 19.60 2.24
N GLU A 524 8.82 19.40 2.05
CA GLU A 524 9.61 18.45 2.83
C GLU A 524 10.97 19.02 3.27
N ILE A 525 11.52 18.42 4.32
CA ILE A 525 12.90 18.62 4.77
C ILE A 525 13.69 17.38 4.34
N ALA A 526 14.84 17.60 3.71
CA ALA A 526 15.71 16.51 3.27
C ALA A 526 16.27 15.72 4.47
N ALA A 527 16.69 14.48 4.21
CA ALA A 527 17.26 13.59 5.22
C ALA A 527 18.51 14.15 5.93
N ASP A 528 19.24 15.04 5.27
CA ASP A 528 20.42 15.70 5.84
C ASP A 528 20.07 16.80 6.86
N GLY A 529 18.80 17.22 6.95
CA GLY A 529 18.33 18.30 7.81
C GLY A 529 18.80 19.70 7.40
N ILE A 530 19.54 19.82 6.28
CA ILE A 530 20.15 21.07 5.81
C ILE A 530 19.41 21.62 4.58
N HIS A 531 18.86 20.74 3.75
CA HIS A 531 18.09 21.13 2.57
C HIS A 531 16.59 21.01 2.80
N LEU A 532 15.84 21.87 2.11
CA LEU A 532 14.43 21.67 1.85
C LEU A 532 14.24 20.98 0.51
N VAL A 533 13.17 20.20 0.42
CA VAL A 533 12.80 19.47 -0.79
C VAL A 533 11.51 20.09 -1.33
N GLY A 534 11.58 20.47 -2.60
CA GLY A 534 10.38 20.78 -3.36
C GLY A 534 10.36 20.11 -4.72
N HIS A 535 9.19 20.07 -5.35
CA HIS A 535 8.99 19.40 -6.63
C HIS A 535 8.74 20.41 -7.74
N THR A 536 9.31 20.20 -8.93
CA THR A 536 8.94 20.96 -10.14
C THR A 536 7.57 20.51 -10.67
N LYS A 537 7.07 21.19 -11.71
CA LYS A 537 5.89 20.76 -12.47
C LYS A 537 5.96 19.31 -12.97
N GLY A 538 7.14 18.84 -13.39
CA GLY A 538 7.39 17.45 -13.79
C GLY A 538 7.61 16.49 -12.63
N TYR A 539 7.33 16.93 -11.40
CA TYR A 539 7.58 16.17 -10.17
C TYR A 539 9.05 15.79 -9.96
N VAL A 540 9.98 16.60 -10.48
CA VAL A 540 11.42 16.43 -10.25
C VAL A 540 11.77 17.02 -8.89
N GLN A 541 12.49 16.25 -8.08
CA GLN A 541 12.94 16.67 -6.75
C GLN A 541 14.05 17.72 -6.84
N VAL A 542 13.84 18.88 -6.23
CA VAL A 542 14.78 20.00 -6.15
C VAL A 542 15.17 20.24 -4.70
N LEU A 543 16.47 20.13 -4.40
CA LEU A 543 17.03 20.46 -3.11
C LEU A 543 17.47 21.91 -3.10
N VAL A 544 16.98 22.68 -2.12
CA VAL A 544 17.36 24.06 -1.89
C VAL A 544 17.85 24.25 -0.46
N PRO A 545 18.81 25.16 -0.20
CA PRO A 545 19.27 25.43 1.16
C PRO A 545 18.12 25.85 2.08
N SER A 546 18.07 25.29 3.29
CA SER A 546 17.08 25.68 4.32
C SER A 546 17.41 27.07 4.87
N THR A 547 16.89 28.10 4.19
CA THR A 547 17.04 29.51 4.56
C THR A 547 15.67 30.09 4.89
N GLY A 548 15.44 30.44 6.16
CA GLY A 548 14.15 30.96 6.61
C GLY A 548 13.01 29.93 6.63
N ASN A 549 11.77 30.41 6.76
CA ASN A 549 10.58 29.55 6.81
C ASN A 549 9.95 29.40 5.42
N MET A 550 10.52 28.53 4.57
CA MET A 550 10.01 28.27 3.21
C MET A 550 9.12 27.01 3.11
N LEU A 551 9.02 26.23 4.17
CA LEU A 551 8.24 24.99 4.16
C LEU A 551 6.73 25.33 4.03
N GLY A 552 6.06 24.70 3.05
CA GLY A 552 4.68 25.01 2.69
C GLY A 552 4.51 26.18 1.73
N THR A 553 5.60 26.68 1.13
CA THR A 553 5.56 27.75 0.13
C THR A 553 5.92 27.21 -1.26
N SER A 554 5.77 28.05 -2.28
CA SER A 554 6.35 27.79 -3.59
C SER A 554 7.43 28.83 -3.90
N ALA A 555 8.42 28.48 -4.71
CA ALA A 555 9.53 29.37 -5.01
C ALA A 555 10.01 29.22 -6.45
N LEU A 556 10.50 30.31 -7.04
CA LEU A 556 11.30 30.27 -8.27
C LEU A 556 12.74 29.95 -7.91
N VAL A 557 13.28 28.91 -8.52
CA VAL A 557 14.59 28.35 -8.20
C VAL A 557 15.41 28.24 -9.48
N LYS A 558 16.63 28.76 -9.45
CA LYS A 558 17.61 28.51 -10.51
C LYS A 558 18.31 27.20 -10.22
N ILE A 559 18.20 26.23 -11.11
CA ILE A 559 18.90 24.95 -10.98
C ILE A 559 20.41 25.20 -11.18
N THR A 560 21.21 24.85 -10.17
CA THR A 560 22.67 25.09 -10.16
C THR A 560 23.46 23.84 -10.52
N SER A 561 22.94 22.66 -10.19
CA SER A 561 23.58 21.40 -10.54
C SER A 561 22.58 20.25 -10.58
N VAL A 562 22.92 19.22 -11.34
CA VAL A 562 22.10 18.02 -11.50
C VAL A 562 22.75 16.85 -10.77
N GLY A 563 21.97 16.17 -9.93
CA GLY A 563 22.29 14.87 -9.37
C GLY A 563 21.55 13.75 -10.12
N ARG A 564 21.76 12.50 -9.68
CA ARG A 564 21.09 11.34 -10.30
C ARG A 564 19.60 11.24 -9.95
N TRP A 565 19.27 11.54 -8.69
CA TRP A 565 17.94 11.35 -8.12
C TRP A 565 17.18 12.67 -7.94
N SER A 566 17.92 13.76 -7.89
CA SER A 566 17.42 15.10 -7.63
C SER A 566 18.31 16.13 -8.30
N VAL A 567 17.83 17.37 -8.38
CA VAL A 567 18.60 18.54 -8.80
C VAL A 567 18.77 19.48 -7.61
N PHE A 568 19.76 20.36 -7.68
CA PHE A 568 20.04 21.35 -6.66
C PHE A 568 19.81 22.74 -7.24
N GLY A 569 19.34 23.66 -6.43
CA GLY A 569 19.10 25.02 -6.89
C GLY A 569 19.20 26.08 -5.82
N GLU A 570 19.25 27.32 -6.30
CA GLU A 570 19.24 28.52 -5.49
C GLU A 570 17.89 29.23 -5.63
N VAL A 571 17.30 29.59 -4.50
CA VAL A 571 16.02 30.30 -4.47
C VAL A 571 16.24 31.73 -4.97
N ILE A 572 15.55 32.09 -6.05
CA ILE A 572 15.53 33.45 -6.59
C ILE A 572 14.44 34.25 -5.88
N LYS A 573 13.23 33.68 -5.77
CA LYS A 573 12.05 34.38 -5.24
C LYS A 573 11.09 33.39 -4.58
N ILE A 574 10.70 33.67 -3.34
CA ILE A 574 9.61 32.97 -2.67
C ILE A 574 8.28 33.55 -3.18
N LEU A 575 7.38 32.68 -3.59
CA LEU A 575 6.03 32.99 -4.02
C LEU A 575 5.11 32.66 -2.84
N ASN A 576 4.91 33.66 -1.97
CA ASN A 576 3.95 33.55 -0.87
C ASN A 576 2.53 33.44 -1.43
N GLN A 577 1.67 32.68 -0.74
CA GLN A 577 0.23 32.86 -0.87
C GLN A 577 -0.07 34.33 -0.56
N VAL A 578 -0.88 34.94 -1.42
CA VAL A 578 -1.35 36.33 -1.43
C VAL A 578 -1.13 37.05 -0.10
N ASP A 579 -0.42 38.17 -0.15
CA ASP A 579 -0.38 39.14 0.94
C ASP A 579 -1.79 39.39 1.49
N ASP A 580 -2.10 38.84 2.67
CA ASP A 580 -3.30 39.17 3.46
C ASP A 580 -3.43 40.70 3.76
N LYS A 581 -2.39 41.46 3.42
CA LYS A 581 -2.39 42.94 3.44
C LYS A 581 -3.19 43.58 2.31
N ILE A 582 -3.45 42.89 1.18
CA ILE A 582 -4.26 43.45 0.09
C ILE A 582 -5.76 43.23 0.33
N ALA A 583 -6.14 42.14 1.00
CA ALA A 583 -7.53 41.88 1.40
C ALA A 583 -8.01 42.84 2.52
N SER A 584 -7.12 43.21 3.44
CA SER A 584 -7.40 44.22 4.48
C SER A 584 -7.46 45.65 3.92
N ASN A 585 -6.61 46.01 2.95
CA ASN A 585 -6.69 47.33 2.31
C ASN A 585 -7.89 47.49 1.36
N ARG A 586 -8.42 46.42 0.76
CA ARG A 586 -9.68 46.51 -0.01
C ARG A 586 -10.90 46.68 0.89
N ARG A 587 -10.92 46.08 2.10
CA ARG A 587 -12.00 46.30 3.08
C ARG A 587 -12.03 47.71 3.67
N ILE A 588 -10.87 48.37 3.78
CA ILE A 588 -10.79 49.77 4.22
C ILE A 588 -11.23 50.73 3.09
N SER A 589 -10.98 50.40 1.82
CA SER A 589 -11.41 51.24 0.69
C SER A 589 -12.92 51.16 0.36
N SER A 590 -13.58 50.07 0.75
CA SER A 590 -15.04 49.91 0.61
C SER A 590 -15.85 50.51 1.76
N GLN A 591 -15.22 50.76 2.93
CA GLN A 591 -15.87 51.39 4.08
C GLN A 591 -15.82 52.93 4.08
N VAL A 592 -15.11 53.56 3.14
CA VAL A 592 -15.05 55.04 3.00
C VAL A 592 -15.99 55.57 1.91
N ARG A 593 -16.72 54.70 1.18
CA ARG A 593 -17.66 55.10 0.12
C ARG A 593 -19.15 54.88 0.45
N GLN A 594 -19.48 54.64 1.72
CA GLN A 594 -20.87 54.41 2.16
C GLN A 594 -21.35 55.35 3.28
N ASP A 595 -20.77 56.56 3.39
CA ASP A 595 -21.36 57.67 4.14
C ASP A 595 -21.63 58.85 3.19
N LYS A 596 -22.64 58.69 2.32
CA LYS A 596 -23.37 59.78 1.64
C LYS A 596 -24.50 59.19 0.80
N CYS A 597 -25.52 58.66 1.46
CA CYS A 597 -26.87 58.66 0.89
C CYS A 597 -27.88 58.45 2.02
N SER A 598 -28.39 59.56 2.56
CA SER A 598 -29.54 59.57 3.45
C SER A 598 -30.78 60.03 2.68
N SER A 599 -31.92 59.45 3.08
CA SER A 599 -33.30 59.77 2.73
C SER A 599 -33.80 59.32 1.34
N CYS A 600 -34.62 58.26 1.32
CA CYS A 600 -36.07 58.45 1.23
C CYS A 600 -36.80 57.14 1.54
N SER A 601 -37.85 57.31 2.34
CA SER A 601 -38.71 56.33 2.97
C SER A 601 -39.83 55.82 2.07
N SER A 602 -40.50 54.78 2.58
CA SER A 602 -41.84 54.30 2.24
C SER A 602 -41.97 53.47 0.96
N GLN A 603 -42.84 52.48 0.82
CA GLN A 603 -43.69 51.66 1.68
C GLN A 603 -44.34 50.68 0.69
N ASN A 604 -44.60 49.43 1.11
CA ASN A 604 -45.59 48.49 0.52
C ASN A 604 -45.36 48.10 -0.97
N GLU A 605 -45.70 46.94 -1.50
CA GLU A 605 -46.71 45.96 -1.14
C GLU A 605 -46.38 44.62 -1.84
N SER A 606 -47.00 43.56 -1.34
CA SER A 606 -47.06 42.18 -1.83
C SER A 606 -47.40 42.01 -3.32
N SER A 607 -46.86 40.99 -3.99
CA SER A 607 -47.63 39.76 -4.34
C SER A 607 -46.88 38.83 -5.31
N ALA A 608 -47.28 37.56 -5.21
CA ALA A 608 -46.71 36.35 -5.77
C ALA A 608 -46.87 36.10 -7.29
N CYS A 609 -45.99 35.23 -7.77
CA CYS A 609 -46.19 34.16 -8.75
C CYS A 609 -46.33 34.47 -10.27
N SER A 610 -45.28 34.06 -10.98
CA SER A 610 -45.27 33.03 -12.04
C SER A 610 -46.02 33.27 -13.36
N ASN A 611 -45.28 33.28 -14.48
CA ASN A 611 -45.33 32.29 -15.57
C ASN A 611 -44.69 32.85 -16.85
N GLU A 612 -43.73 32.10 -17.42
CA GLU A 612 -43.35 32.14 -18.84
C GLU A 612 -44.42 31.43 -19.70
N PRO A 613 -44.60 31.70 -21.02
CA PRO A 613 -43.66 31.26 -22.07
C PRO A 613 -43.49 32.16 -23.34
N ASP A 614 -42.35 31.94 -24.02
CA ASP A 614 -41.87 32.32 -25.38
C ASP A 614 -42.89 32.23 -26.56
N PRO A 615 -42.55 32.54 -27.86
CA PRO A 615 -41.42 33.30 -28.48
C PRO A 615 -41.86 34.23 -29.66
N SER A 616 -40.94 35.02 -30.25
CA SER A 616 -40.73 35.17 -31.73
C SER A 616 -40.15 36.53 -32.19
N ALA A 617 -39.38 36.45 -33.28
CA ALA A 617 -39.07 37.45 -34.32
C ALA A 617 -37.75 38.27 -34.25
N CYS A 618 -36.76 37.73 -34.98
CA CYS A 618 -35.94 38.37 -36.03
C CYS A 618 -35.30 39.77 -35.82
N GLY A 619 -33.96 39.78 -35.70
CA GLY A 619 -33.07 39.95 -36.88
C GLY A 619 -32.43 41.34 -37.15
N LEU A 620 -31.08 41.36 -37.10
CA LEU A 620 -30.06 42.15 -37.83
C LEU A 620 -30.15 43.72 -37.80
N GLU A 621 -29.10 44.54 -37.74
CA GLU A 621 -27.69 44.40 -38.14
C GLU A 621 -26.83 45.60 -37.63
N CYS A 622 -25.51 45.43 -37.77
CA CYS A 622 -24.44 46.44 -37.91
C CYS A 622 -23.84 47.14 -36.68
N CYS A 623 -22.63 46.70 -36.30
CA CYS A 623 -21.42 47.53 -36.46
C CYS A 623 -20.17 46.64 -36.57
N GLU A 624 -19.50 46.73 -37.72
CA GLU A 624 -18.19 46.14 -37.99
C GLU A 624 -17.08 46.81 -37.16
N GLY A 625 -16.14 46.01 -36.66
CA GLY A 625 -14.92 46.49 -36.03
C GLY A 625 -13.87 45.39 -35.98
N LYS A 626 -12.95 45.40 -36.94
CA LYS A 626 -11.76 44.55 -37.01
C LYS A 626 -11.03 44.48 -35.66
N ILE A 627 -10.75 43.27 -35.17
CA ILE A 627 -9.73 43.05 -34.13
C ILE A 627 -8.73 42.03 -34.69
N THR A 628 -7.51 42.52 -34.84
CA THR A 628 -6.28 41.77 -35.10
C THR A 628 -6.03 40.78 -33.97
N LEU A 629 -5.76 39.52 -34.32
CA LEU A 629 -5.24 38.51 -33.41
C LEU A 629 -3.77 38.84 -33.12
N GLU A 630 -3.48 39.31 -31.90
CA GLU A 630 -2.11 39.36 -31.39
C GLU A 630 -1.85 38.12 -30.51
N GLU A 631 -0.86 37.35 -30.94
CA GLU A 631 -0.13 36.38 -30.14
C GLU A 631 0.62 37.12 -29.02
N GLY A 632 0.46 36.71 -27.76
CA GLY A 632 1.16 37.39 -26.68
C GLY A 632 1.05 36.74 -25.31
N GLN A 633 1.89 35.73 -25.04
CA GLN A 633 2.40 35.46 -23.68
C GLN A 633 3.64 34.53 -23.68
N VAL A 634 4.74 34.98 -24.29
CA VAL A 634 6.07 34.35 -24.14
C VAL A 634 7.16 35.38 -23.74
N SER A 635 6.82 36.65 -23.53
CA SER A 635 7.83 37.74 -23.43
C SER A 635 8.34 38.09 -22.02
N TRP A 636 7.93 37.42 -20.93
CA TRP A 636 8.28 37.90 -19.57
C TRP A 636 9.49 37.22 -18.92
N ILE A 637 9.94 36.06 -19.42
CA ILE A 637 11.05 35.28 -18.81
C ILE A 637 12.41 35.65 -19.41
N ASP A 638 12.46 36.12 -20.66
CA ASP A 638 13.73 36.38 -21.37
C ASP A 638 14.38 37.75 -21.09
N ARG A 639 13.70 38.69 -20.42
CA ARG A 639 14.24 40.06 -20.20
C ARG A 639 15.09 40.26 -18.96
N PHE A 640 15.45 39.20 -18.23
CA PHE A 640 16.24 39.32 -16.99
C PHE A 640 17.60 38.60 -17.02
N ALA A 641 18.04 38.08 -18.17
CA ALA A 641 19.27 37.29 -18.29
C ALA A 641 20.56 38.11 -18.55
N GLU A 642 20.49 39.43 -18.64
CA GLU A 642 21.64 40.30 -18.89
C GLU A 642 21.86 41.30 -17.75
N ASP A 643 22.28 40.82 -16.58
CA ASP A 643 23.28 41.54 -15.78
C ASP A 643 23.79 40.64 -14.64
N ILE A 644 24.98 40.96 -14.12
CA ILE A 644 25.71 40.26 -13.05
C ILE A 644 26.71 39.21 -13.56
N ASN A 645 27.74 39.73 -14.22
CA ASN A 645 29.08 39.15 -14.21
C ASN A 645 30.02 40.08 -13.41
N SER A 646 30.09 39.93 -12.09
CA SER A 646 31.31 40.25 -11.35
C SER A 646 31.23 39.78 -9.89
N GLN A 647 32.17 38.90 -9.54
CA GLN A 647 32.86 38.76 -8.24
C GLN A 647 32.96 37.31 -7.76
N ASN A 648 33.82 36.58 -8.49
CA ASN A 648 34.49 35.37 -8.03
C ASN A 648 35.66 35.74 -7.10
N VAL A 649 35.48 35.58 -5.78
CA VAL A 649 36.61 35.49 -4.82
C VAL A 649 36.43 34.32 -3.85
N ILE A 650 35.19 33.87 -3.59
CA ILE A 650 34.89 32.76 -2.67
C ILE A 650 35.06 31.38 -3.37
N GLY A 651 34.88 31.31 -4.69
CA GLY A 651 35.03 30.10 -5.50
C GLY A 651 36.48 29.61 -5.71
N TRP A 652 37.48 30.39 -5.31
CA TRP A 652 38.90 29.97 -5.31
C TRP A 652 39.31 29.34 -3.96
N LEU A 653 38.78 29.85 -2.85
CA LEU A 653 39.08 29.37 -1.50
C LEU A 653 38.44 28.01 -1.18
N LEU A 654 37.30 27.67 -1.79
CA LEU A 654 36.64 26.36 -1.61
C LEU A 654 37.23 25.24 -2.47
N ARG A 655 38.10 25.55 -3.45
CA ARG A 655 38.84 24.55 -4.22
C ARG A 655 40.07 24.00 -3.49
N LYS A 656 40.59 24.70 -2.47
CA LYS A 656 41.82 24.30 -1.76
C LYS A 656 41.58 23.39 -0.54
N ARG A 657 40.34 23.26 -0.06
CA ARG A 657 39.96 22.32 1.04
C ARG A 657 39.52 20.93 0.57
N LYS A 658 39.30 20.74 -0.74
CA LYS A 658 38.84 19.46 -1.32
C LYS A 658 39.97 18.42 -1.56
N ASN A 659 41.23 18.81 -1.32
CA ASN A 659 42.41 17.93 -1.45
C ASN A 659 42.98 17.41 -0.12
N GLN A 660 42.30 17.58 1.02
CA GLN A 660 42.69 16.98 2.30
C GLN A 660 41.65 16.03 2.93
N LEU A 661 40.59 15.68 2.20
CA LEU A 661 39.58 14.71 2.64
C LEU A 661 39.43 13.49 1.70
N LYS A 662 40.46 13.23 0.88
CA LYS A 662 40.57 12.01 0.04
C LYS A 662 41.41 10.89 0.67
N GLY A 663 41.55 10.89 2.00
CA GLY A 663 42.47 10.02 2.73
C GLY A 663 41.88 9.19 3.88
N VAL A 664 40.55 9.06 4.00
CA VAL A 664 39.92 8.33 5.12
C VAL A 664 38.84 7.33 4.64
N GLU A 665 38.89 6.91 3.38
CA GLU A 665 37.90 5.98 2.80
C GLU A 665 38.53 4.72 2.20
N ASN A 666 39.71 4.32 2.71
CA ASN A 666 40.42 3.10 2.28
C ASN A 666 40.68 2.07 3.41
N ASP A 667 40.17 2.27 4.63
CA ASP A 667 40.42 1.35 5.77
C ASP A 667 39.20 0.54 6.26
N VAL A 668 38.05 0.62 5.58
CA VAL A 668 36.87 -0.23 5.91
C VAL A 668 36.69 -1.41 4.94
N ALA A 669 37.51 -1.46 3.88
CA ALA A 669 37.49 -2.54 2.87
C ALA A 669 38.54 -3.65 3.10
N LEU A 670 39.16 -3.72 4.29
CA LEU A 670 40.15 -4.76 4.64
C LEU A 670 39.83 -5.45 5.98
N GLY A 671 38.56 -5.76 6.22
CA GLY A 671 38.08 -6.41 7.45
C GLY A 671 37.30 -7.72 7.24
N SER A 672 37.35 -8.34 6.06
CA SER A 672 36.55 -9.55 5.77
C SER A 672 37.29 -10.58 4.92
N LYS A 673 38.49 -10.96 5.36
CA LYS A 673 39.22 -12.16 4.91
C LYS A 673 39.92 -12.82 6.11
N LYS A 674 39.14 -13.47 6.99
CA LYS A 674 39.61 -14.51 7.94
C LYS A 674 38.42 -15.14 8.68
N LYS A 675 37.76 -16.11 8.04
CA LYS A 675 37.10 -17.27 8.69
C LYS A 675 36.46 -18.18 7.63
N GLN A 676 37.31 -18.75 6.79
CA GLN A 676 37.04 -19.98 6.04
C GLN A 676 38.26 -20.86 6.26
N GLU A 677 38.30 -21.50 7.44
CA GLU A 677 39.20 -22.61 7.79
C GLU A 677 38.88 -23.05 9.24
N TRP A 678 37.72 -23.70 9.39
CA TRP A 678 37.48 -24.67 10.47
C TRP A 678 36.23 -25.49 10.11
N MET A 679 36.37 -26.32 9.07
CA MET A 679 35.45 -27.42 8.78
C MET A 679 36.27 -28.71 8.84
N GLY A 680 36.17 -29.37 9.99
CA GLY A 680 36.78 -30.66 10.27
C GLY A 680 36.62 -30.97 11.75
N GLY A 681 35.52 -31.65 12.11
CA GLY A 681 35.32 -32.08 13.51
C GLY A 681 33.92 -32.62 13.85
N ASN A 682 33.86 -33.95 13.94
CA ASN A 682 32.97 -34.83 14.71
C ASN A 682 31.44 -34.89 14.48
N MET A 683 31.02 -36.10 14.08
CA MET A 683 29.68 -36.66 14.30
C MET A 683 29.43 -36.76 15.82
N GLY A 684 28.61 -35.86 16.35
CA GLY A 684 28.17 -35.83 17.74
C GLY A 684 26.91 -36.66 17.98
N GLU A 685 26.86 -37.23 19.18
CA GLU A 685 25.89 -38.20 19.70
C GLU A 685 24.41 -37.81 19.56
N TRP A 686 23.58 -38.82 19.28
CA TRP A 686 22.12 -38.69 19.21
C TRP A 686 21.56 -38.43 20.61
N GLY A 687 20.76 -37.37 20.75
CA GLY A 687 20.14 -36.98 22.01
C GLY A 687 19.09 -37.98 22.48
N VAL A 688 18.75 -37.92 23.76
CA VAL A 688 17.72 -38.76 24.39
C VAL A 688 16.36 -38.62 23.67
N VAL A 689 16.08 -37.43 23.13
CA VAL A 689 14.86 -37.14 22.36
C VAL A 689 14.86 -37.84 21.00
N ASP A 690 16.01 -37.90 20.32
CA ASP A 690 16.12 -38.58 19.03
C ASP A 690 16.03 -40.12 19.19
N ARG A 691 16.57 -40.65 20.30
CA ARG A 691 16.40 -42.05 20.69
C ARG A 691 14.95 -42.39 21.05
N ALA A 692 14.23 -41.48 21.70
CA ALA A 692 12.82 -41.67 22.02
C ALA A 692 11.93 -41.62 20.77
N LEU A 693 12.23 -40.73 19.82
CA LEU A 693 11.53 -40.64 18.52
C LEU A 693 11.77 -41.89 17.66
N LEU A 694 13.02 -42.35 17.56
CA LEU A 694 13.33 -43.62 16.89
C LEU A 694 12.66 -44.81 17.57
N GLY A 695 12.64 -44.86 18.90
CA GLY A 695 11.93 -45.90 19.66
C GLY A 695 10.43 -45.91 19.38
N GLY A 696 9.79 -44.73 19.34
CA GLY A 696 8.39 -44.58 18.98
C GLY A 696 8.08 -45.05 17.55
N MET A 697 8.92 -44.67 16.59
CA MET A 697 8.78 -45.12 15.20
C MET A 697 8.94 -46.63 15.06
N LEU A 698 9.87 -47.24 15.80
CA LEU A 698 10.12 -48.68 15.77
C LEU A 698 8.96 -49.46 16.38
N VAL A 699 8.37 -48.97 17.47
CA VAL A 699 7.17 -49.56 18.10
C VAL A 699 5.97 -49.46 17.16
N SER A 700 5.74 -48.31 16.52
CA SER A 700 4.66 -48.16 15.54
C SER A 700 4.83 -49.09 14.34
N PHE A 701 6.06 -49.27 13.85
CA PHE A 701 6.36 -50.19 12.76
C PHE A 701 6.09 -51.65 13.15
N LEU A 702 6.51 -52.07 14.35
CA LEU A 702 6.26 -53.43 14.85
C LEU A 702 4.78 -53.72 15.09
N ILE A 703 4.00 -52.72 15.56
CA ILE A 703 2.55 -52.85 15.72
C ILE A 703 1.86 -53.02 14.36
N ILE A 704 2.26 -52.26 13.34
CA ILE A 704 1.75 -52.40 11.97
C ILE A 704 2.08 -53.79 11.42
N LEU A 705 3.31 -54.27 11.62
CA LEU A 705 3.72 -55.61 11.17
C LEU A 705 2.91 -56.71 11.88
N ALA A 706 2.69 -56.59 13.20
CA ALA A 706 1.89 -57.54 13.96
C ALA A 706 0.41 -57.55 13.50
N LEU A 707 -0.17 -56.39 13.20
CA LEU A 707 -1.52 -56.28 12.65
C LEU A 707 -1.64 -56.89 11.26
N LEU A 708 -0.64 -56.69 10.39
CA LEU A 708 -0.59 -57.29 9.06
C LEU A 708 -0.45 -58.82 9.12
N ILE A 709 0.36 -59.34 10.05
CA ILE A 709 0.47 -60.79 10.30
C ILE A 709 -0.87 -61.32 10.83
N HIS A 710 -1.50 -60.64 11.80
CA HIS A 710 -2.78 -61.06 12.36
C HIS A 710 -3.92 -61.08 11.32
N LEU A 711 -3.96 -60.07 10.45
CA LEU A 711 -4.92 -60.01 9.33
C LEU A 711 -4.61 -61.08 8.27
N GLY A 712 -3.34 -61.30 7.94
CA GLY A 712 -2.89 -62.33 7.01
C GLY A 712 -3.26 -63.75 7.48
N PHE A 713 -3.12 -64.05 8.77
CA PHE A 713 -3.53 -65.32 9.36
C PHE A 713 -5.04 -65.51 9.38
N ARG A 714 -5.84 -64.45 9.55
CA ARG A 714 -7.31 -64.55 9.47
C ARG A 714 -7.82 -64.83 8.06
N THR A 715 -7.14 -64.32 7.02
CA THR A 715 -7.50 -64.61 5.62
C THR A 715 -7.12 -66.03 5.16
N LEU A 716 -6.24 -66.72 5.87
CA LEU A 716 -5.83 -68.10 5.58
C LEU A 716 -6.64 -69.17 6.35
N SER A 717 -7.39 -68.78 7.39
CA SER A 717 -8.23 -69.70 8.18
C SER A 717 -9.69 -69.78 7.69
N THR A 718 -10.06 -69.01 6.66
CA THR A 718 -11.39 -69.07 6.01
C THR A 718 -11.26 -69.31 4.52
N LYS A 719 -10.56 -70.39 4.16
CA LYS A 719 -10.68 -71.09 2.87
C LYS A 719 -10.72 -72.59 3.12
#